data_AF-Q2UFT3-F1
#
_entry.id   AF-Q2UFT3-F1
#
_cell.length_a   1.000
_cell.length_b   1.000
_cell.length_c   1.000
_cell.angle_alpha   90.00
_cell.angle_beta   90.00
_cell.angle_gamma   90.00
#
_symmetry.space_group_name_H-M   'P 1'
#
loop_
_entity.id
_entity.type
_entity.pdbx_description
1 polymer ?
#
loop_
_entity_poly.entity_id
_entity_poly.type
_entity_poly.pdbx_seq_one_letter_code
_entity_poly.pdbx_strand_id
1 'polypeptide(L)'
;MPLTETDSLPHFRAGERSREAGQETKLLHFIYGQPHLDEIRGHSQKVLDLMNRFEEGYYMMTVGAPKGRIVTDLIDEIKPKTMIELGCYMGYSAILFGDAVRRNGGERYLTEPGIANMLIELAGLRDFVRVIVGRSDVSLDRLYRRGEVSKIELMFLDHYKPTYLTDLKLCEHHGMIVPGSVLAADNVLYPGNPPYLEYVRSSVEQKREAAKGGPMKGYNVERTSQRQVNSHMPEGDTPAFEVIGNPNLVYQSVLQQPEGEWDAIEVTRCVGAGSLKSINLFTYDNCFWNVPRFHGKVNLLPHVLKCDLRDALWFNHSSVTVEPKRVWRAWIEGLFDQAISTSDRISYMYPKATGVGPHFHKQTARYGPRPRLRDIRDRTLHSFSTLTMPVENYGVWKAKPVRFTYETDADDHVSPHLSLFFTTSDNPRGEGRAAINIKSGDKSDSRLVFWQARKFENFQNEQLRELKPGFHRLEGTMEQAPNGLALDYIRGNLFHRETGRLLPHDIPGPDNDILDELIPLLDGAVDNDSVIYIYGSHFSHGNGIHNIHMNQGSPRKWKSDNGIYQDGGILLDFGDHWKGVFIGFASQAVHTDAEGQPTPPHGYLTWNELLNPEIPGDQRKRRDVHDRTVSISEALIRHHGADPTAKPDMITLTNRADAPVVLNGWSIRNHKGDNEYLPDGTVLRRRRRQSFQLHNCALSDEGGTITLLNEQGLKVDGVRYTATQSSPGHVVSF
;
A
#
# COMPACT_ATOMS: atom_id res chain seq x y z
N MET A 1 -47.66 -48.46 9.78
CA MET A 1 -47.28 -47.65 10.96
C MET A 1 -46.09 -48.34 11.65
N PRO A 2 -45.30 -47.61 12.45
CA PRO A 2 -43.92 -47.99 12.77
C PRO A 2 -43.79 -48.96 13.96
N LEU A 3 -42.58 -49.46 14.16
CA LEU A 3 -42.09 -49.95 15.45
C LEU A 3 -41.07 -48.96 16.02
N THR A 4 -40.95 -48.94 17.34
CA THR A 4 -40.27 -47.91 18.14
C THR A 4 -38.94 -48.39 18.73
N GLU A 5 -38.10 -47.41 19.11
CA GLU A 5 -37.17 -47.40 20.27
C GLU A 5 -37.06 -48.72 21.06
N THR A 6 -35.89 -49.34 21.28
CA THR A 6 -34.60 -48.77 21.76
C THR A 6 -33.43 -49.76 21.52
N ASP A 7 -32.24 -49.26 21.18
CA ASP A 7 -30.94 -49.67 21.78
C ASP A 7 -29.78 -48.87 21.13
N SER A 8 -29.66 -47.61 21.52
CA SER A 8 -28.51 -46.76 21.17
C SER A 8 -27.44 -46.83 22.25
N LEU A 9 -26.37 -47.59 21.97
CA LEU A 9 -25.11 -47.48 22.70
C LEU A 9 -24.59 -46.03 22.68
N PRO A 10 -23.88 -45.57 23.73
CA PRO A 10 -23.87 -44.16 24.11
C PRO A 10 -23.25 -43.24 23.06
N HIS A 11 -24.02 -42.23 22.65
CA HIS A 11 -23.51 -41.10 21.89
C HIS A 11 -22.51 -40.29 22.72
N PHE A 12 -21.21 -40.54 22.52
CA PHE A 12 -20.21 -39.51 22.76
C PHE A 12 -20.42 -38.40 21.73
N ARG A 13 -21.22 -37.39 22.11
CA ARG A 13 -21.24 -36.12 21.39
C ARG A 13 -19.85 -35.49 21.53
N ALA A 14 -19.17 -35.25 20.41
CA ALA A 14 -18.15 -34.22 20.38
C ALA A 14 -18.79 -32.90 20.85
N GLY A 15 -18.09 -32.18 21.74
CA GLY A 15 -18.63 -30.96 22.33
C GLY A 15 -18.99 -29.91 21.28
N GLU A 16 -19.94 -29.04 21.61
CA GLU A 16 -20.36 -27.92 20.75
C GLU A 16 -19.26 -26.85 20.72
N ARG A 17 -18.15 -27.11 20.00
CA ARG A 17 -17.08 -26.14 19.70
C ARG A 17 -17.72 -24.88 19.15
N SER A 18 -17.66 -23.77 19.88
CA SER A 18 -18.33 -22.55 19.44
C SER A 18 -17.63 -21.95 18.22
N ARG A 19 -18.40 -21.22 17.42
CA ARG A 19 -17.89 -20.30 16.39
C ARG A 19 -18.31 -18.89 16.77
N GLU A 20 -17.35 -18.11 17.22
CA GLU A 20 -17.52 -16.76 17.76
C GLU A 20 -16.52 -15.82 17.10
N ALA A 21 -16.83 -14.53 17.02
CA ALA A 21 -15.87 -13.55 16.51
C ALA A 21 -14.71 -13.35 17.51
N GLY A 22 -13.49 -13.17 17.00
CA GLY A 22 -12.29 -12.91 17.82
C GLY A 22 -11.75 -14.13 18.56
N GLN A 23 -11.95 -15.35 18.03
CA GLN A 23 -11.36 -16.57 18.60
C GLN A 23 -9.82 -16.56 18.53
N GLU A 24 -9.27 -15.86 17.54
CA GLU A 24 -7.86 -15.51 17.37
C GLU A 24 -7.33 -14.73 18.60
N THR A 25 -8.01 -13.65 18.97
CA THR A 25 -7.69 -12.83 20.15
C THR A 25 -7.88 -13.63 21.45
N LYS A 26 -8.92 -14.47 21.53
CA LYS A 26 -9.16 -15.34 22.69
C LYS A 26 -8.06 -16.41 22.86
N LEU A 27 -7.51 -16.95 21.77
CA LEU A 27 -6.38 -17.88 21.81
C LEU A 27 -5.12 -17.18 22.33
N LEU A 28 -4.83 -15.98 21.85
CA LEU A 28 -3.71 -15.16 22.34
C LEU A 28 -3.87 -14.85 23.83
N HIS A 29 -5.04 -14.38 24.27
CA HIS A 29 -5.32 -14.11 25.68
C HIS A 29 -5.24 -15.38 26.55
N PHE A 30 -5.66 -16.53 26.03
CA PHE A 30 -5.54 -17.81 26.73
C PHE A 30 -4.08 -18.26 26.89
N ILE A 31 -3.24 -18.09 25.87
CA ILE A 31 -1.82 -18.49 25.92
C ILE A 31 -0.99 -17.50 26.76
N TYR A 32 -1.12 -16.20 26.53
CA TYR A 32 -0.36 -15.18 27.27
C TYR A 32 -0.87 -14.99 28.70
N GLY A 33 -2.11 -15.38 29.00
CA GLY A 33 -2.66 -15.43 30.35
C GLY A 33 -2.23 -16.65 31.19
N GLN A 34 -1.37 -17.54 30.68
CA GLN A 34 -0.88 -18.67 31.48
C GLN A 34 0.07 -18.20 32.59
N PRO A 35 -0.12 -18.62 33.86
CA PRO A 35 0.67 -18.12 34.99
C PRO A 35 2.17 -18.54 34.99
N HIS A 36 2.57 -19.42 34.07
CA HIS A 36 3.94 -19.91 33.90
C HIS A 36 4.47 -19.64 32.48
N LEU A 37 4.15 -18.46 31.91
CA LEU A 37 4.49 -18.11 30.51
C LEU A 37 5.99 -18.24 30.18
N ASP A 38 6.88 -17.91 31.12
CA ASP A 38 8.33 -18.06 30.92
C ASP A 38 8.80 -19.52 30.89
N GLU A 39 8.04 -20.46 31.43
CA GLU A 39 8.28 -21.89 31.26
C GLU A 39 7.77 -22.42 29.90
N ILE A 40 6.91 -21.67 29.22
CA ILE A 40 6.37 -21.99 27.88
C ILE A 40 7.26 -21.38 26.79
N ARG A 41 7.86 -20.22 27.06
CA ARG A 41 8.74 -19.50 26.13
C ARG A 41 9.92 -20.38 25.68
N GLY A 42 10.15 -20.44 24.36
CA GLY A 42 11.20 -21.26 23.75
C GLY A 42 10.84 -22.74 23.54
N HIS A 43 9.63 -23.16 23.91
CA HIS A 43 9.21 -24.57 23.85
C HIS A 43 8.02 -24.77 22.92
N SER A 44 8.30 -24.97 21.62
CA SER A 44 7.31 -25.18 20.55
C SER A 44 6.19 -26.16 20.94
N GLN A 45 6.52 -27.31 21.55
CA GLN A 45 5.52 -28.29 21.98
C GLN A 45 4.57 -27.73 23.06
N LYS A 46 5.06 -26.99 24.05
CA LYS A 46 4.21 -26.39 25.10
C LYS A 46 3.22 -25.36 24.53
N VAL A 47 3.62 -24.63 23.48
CA VAL A 47 2.73 -23.71 22.77
C VAL A 47 1.65 -24.51 22.00
N LEU A 48 2.04 -25.55 21.27
CA LEU A 48 1.09 -26.44 20.57
C LEU A 48 0.11 -27.13 21.52
N ASP A 49 0.58 -27.60 22.69
CA ASP A 49 -0.27 -28.22 23.72
C ASP A 49 -1.35 -27.27 24.24
N LEU A 50 -1.02 -25.97 24.37
CA LEU A 50 -2.00 -24.93 24.72
C LEU A 50 -2.97 -24.60 23.58
N MET A 51 -2.50 -24.58 22.32
CA MET A 51 -3.38 -24.41 21.16
C MET A 51 -4.38 -25.57 21.05
N ASN A 52 -3.90 -26.81 21.16
CA ASN A 52 -4.74 -28.03 21.22
C ASN A 52 -5.78 -27.95 22.34
N ARG A 53 -5.38 -27.52 23.54
CA ARG A 53 -6.29 -27.37 24.69
C ARG A 53 -7.33 -26.26 24.50
N PHE A 54 -7.00 -25.20 23.77
CA PHE A 54 -7.97 -24.16 23.42
C PHE A 54 -9.00 -24.67 22.38
N GLU A 55 -8.54 -25.49 21.43
CA GLU A 55 -9.37 -26.18 20.45
C GLU A 55 -10.31 -27.25 21.04
N GLU A 56 -10.19 -27.62 22.32
CA GLU A 56 -11.21 -28.43 23.01
C GLU A 56 -12.55 -27.66 23.10
N GLY A 57 -12.50 -26.34 23.32
CA GLY A 57 -13.69 -25.48 23.49
C GLY A 57 -14.08 -24.66 22.24
N TYR A 58 -13.11 -24.31 21.39
CA TYR A 58 -13.31 -23.39 20.27
C TYR A 58 -12.99 -24.04 18.92
N TYR A 59 -13.69 -23.63 17.85
CA TYR A 59 -13.39 -24.06 16.49
C TYR A 59 -12.28 -23.18 15.88
N MET A 60 -11.05 -23.71 15.80
CA MET A 60 -9.96 -23.09 15.05
C MET A 60 -9.82 -23.71 13.65
N MET A 61 -9.27 -22.95 12.70
CA MET A 61 -8.93 -23.41 11.35
C MET A 61 -7.46 -23.83 11.29
N THR A 62 -7.11 -24.90 12.01
CA THR A 62 -5.75 -25.48 12.02
C THR A 62 -5.74 -26.83 11.31
N VAL A 63 -4.57 -27.23 10.81
CA VAL A 63 -4.33 -28.57 10.24
C VAL A 63 -4.63 -29.71 11.24
N GLY A 64 -4.50 -29.43 12.55
CA GLY A 64 -4.73 -30.40 13.62
C GLY A 64 -3.65 -31.48 13.72
N ALA A 65 -3.56 -32.16 14.86
CA ALA A 65 -2.53 -33.18 15.09
C ALA A 65 -2.58 -34.39 14.11
N PRO A 66 -3.75 -34.96 13.73
CA PRO A 66 -3.80 -36.14 12.86
C PRO A 66 -3.28 -35.89 11.44
N LYS A 67 -3.68 -34.78 10.80
CA LYS A 67 -3.16 -34.40 9.47
C LYS A 67 -1.77 -33.78 9.55
N GLY A 68 -1.49 -33.00 10.59
CA GLY A 68 -0.16 -32.43 10.84
C GLY A 68 0.93 -33.50 10.94
N ARG A 69 0.60 -34.68 11.49
CA ARG A 69 1.51 -35.82 11.53
C ARG A 69 1.96 -36.30 10.15
N ILE A 70 1.08 -36.32 9.15
CA ILE A 70 1.45 -36.71 7.76
C ILE A 70 2.56 -35.78 7.24
N VAL A 71 2.46 -34.49 7.55
CA VAL A 71 3.46 -33.49 7.12
C VAL A 71 4.75 -33.60 7.94
N THR A 72 4.71 -33.89 9.24
CA THR A 72 5.94 -34.14 10.02
C THR A 72 6.64 -35.43 9.62
N ASP A 73 5.91 -36.50 9.31
CA ASP A 73 6.47 -37.76 8.83
C ASP A 73 7.15 -37.55 7.44
N LEU A 74 6.61 -36.67 6.59
CA LEU A 74 7.27 -36.21 5.35
C LEU A 74 8.52 -35.35 5.62
N ILE A 75 8.52 -34.48 6.64
CA ILE A 75 9.68 -33.67 7.01
C ILE A 75 10.84 -34.57 7.51
N ASP A 76 10.53 -35.57 8.33
CA ASP A 76 11.51 -36.56 8.82
C ASP A 76 12.06 -37.47 7.71
N GLU A 77 11.28 -37.73 6.65
CA GLU A 77 11.71 -38.47 5.46
C GLU A 77 12.60 -37.62 4.52
N ILE A 78 12.11 -36.43 4.14
CA ILE A 78 12.71 -35.58 3.09
C ILE A 78 13.90 -34.77 3.63
N LYS A 79 13.84 -34.36 4.90
CA LYS A 79 14.79 -33.47 5.58
C LYS A 79 15.08 -32.18 4.79
N PRO A 80 14.02 -31.42 4.42
CA PRO A 80 14.13 -30.30 3.51
C PRO A 80 15.02 -29.19 4.07
N LYS A 81 15.92 -28.67 3.25
CA LYS A 81 16.72 -27.46 3.55
C LYS A 81 15.88 -26.20 3.45
N THR A 82 14.94 -26.16 2.51
CA THR A 82 13.93 -25.10 2.40
C THR A 82 12.54 -25.73 2.34
N MET A 83 11.70 -25.38 3.31
CA MET A 83 10.25 -25.64 3.28
C MET A 83 9.51 -24.31 3.09
N ILE A 84 8.44 -24.32 2.29
CA ILE A 84 7.53 -23.19 2.11
C ILE A 84 6.12 -23.61 2.52
N GLU A 85 5.45 -22.75 3.30
CA GLU A 85 4.04 -22.84 3.64
C GLU A 85 3.28 -21.66 3.02
N LEU A 86 2.17 -21.97 2.35
CA LEU A 86 1.23 -20.97 1.87
C LEU A 86 -0.05 -21.13 2.70
N GLY A 87 -0.21 -20.26 3.70
CA GLY A 87 -1.30 -20.22 4.68
C GLY A 87 -0.82 -20.43 6.13
N CYS A 88 -0.68 -19.35 6.91
CA CYS A 88 -0.14 -19.41 8.29
C CYS A 88 -1.22 -19.26 9.39
N TYR A 89 -2.26 -18.45 9.16
CA TYR A 89 -3.35 -18.14 10.12
C TYR A 89 -2.83 -17.77 11.53
N MET A 90 -2.99 -18.65 12.54
CA MET A 90 -2.51 -18.46 13.92
C MET A 90 -1.13 -19.11 14.20
N GLY A 91 -0.49 -19.69 13.20
CA GLY A 91 0.88 -20.22 13.30
C GLY A 91 1.00 -21.66 13.81
N TYR A 92 -0.09 -22.41 14.00
CA TYR A 92 -0.04 -23.79 14.51
C TYR A 92 0.87 -24.68 13.66
N SER A 93 0.64 -24.68 12.34
CA SER A 93 1.44 -25.40 11.34
C SER A 93 2.86 -24.84 11.24
N ALA A 94 3.02 -23.50 11.21
CA ALA A 94 4.33 -22.85 11.23
C ALA A 94 5.20 -23.23 12.45
N ILE A 95 4.59 -23.42 13.62
CA ILE A 95 5.29 -23.88 14.84
C ILE A 95 5.62 -25.37 14.74
N LEU A 96 4.64 -26.21 14.39
CA LEU A 96 4.80 -27.67 14.28
C LEU A 96 5.83 -28.08 13.22
N PHE A 97 5.72 -27.51 12.02
CA PHE A 97 6.58 -27.81 10.89
C PHE A 97 7.90 -27.04 10.96
N GLY A 98 7.90 -25.78 11.40
CA GLY A 98 9.13 -25.01 11.62
C GLY A 98 10.09 -25.69 12.60
N ASP A 99 9.58 -26.20 13.71
CA ASP A 99 10.40 -26.99 14.65
C ASP A 99 10.85 -28.34 14.08
N ALA A 100 9.99 -29.05 13.34
CA ALA A 100 10.35 -30.32 12.70
C ALA A 100 11.44 -30.15 11.62
N VAL A 101 11.35 -29.11 10.80
CA VAL A 101 12.37 -28.78 9.78
C VAL A 101 13.68 -28.36 10.44
N ARG A 102 13.62 -27.53 11.50
CA ARG A 102 14.78 -27.15 12.30
C ARG A 102 15.49 -28.37 12.90
N ARG A 103 14.74 -29.29 13.52
CA ARG A 103 15.28 -30.54 14.11
C ARG A 103 15.92 -31.47 13.07
N ASN A 104 15.44 -31.47 11.83
CA ASN A 104 16.04 -32.24 10.73
C ASN A 104 17.26 -31.56 10.06
N GLY A 105 17.71 -30.41 10.57
CA GLY A 105 18.85 -29.68 10.01
C GLY A 105 18.51 -28.90 8.74
N GLY A 106 17.24 -28.53 8.57
CA GLY A 106 16.82 -27.55 7.57
C GLY A 106 17.44 -26.17 7.82
N GLU A 107 17.44 -25.31 6.81
CA GLU A 107 18.11 -24.00 6.84
C GLU A 107 17.12 -22.83 6.81
N ARG A 108 15.93 -23.03 6.21
CA ARG A 108 14.88 -22.00 6.11
C ARG A 108 13.49 -22.63 6.16
N TYR A 109 12.61 -22.02 6.96
CA TYR A 109 11.17 -22.21 6.87
C TYR A 109 10.53 -20.87 6.49
N LEU A 110 9.81 -20.83 5.36
CA LEU A 110 9.16 -19.62 4.84
C LEU A 110 7.63 -19.79 4.91
N THR A 111 6.91 -18.78 5.39
CA THR A 111 5.44 -18.84 5.47
C THR A 111 4.77 -17.50 5.13
N GLU A 112 3.52 -17.56 4.69
CA GLU A 112 2.66 -16.39 4.41
C GLU A 112 2.25 -15.62 5.70
N PRO A 113 1.72 -14.39 5.59
CA PRO A 113 1.38 -13.60 6.77
C PRO A 113 0.17 -14.15 7.52
N GLY A 114 0.13 -13.87 8.83
CA GLY A 114 -0.96 -14.24 9.74
C GLY A 114 -0.72 -13.64 11.12
N ILE A 115 -1.64 -13.88 12.06
CA ILE A 115 -1.59 -13.38 13.45
C ILE A 115 -0.63 -14.27 14.30
N ALA A 116 0.34 -14.87 13.64
CA ALA A 116 1.19 -15.95 14.13
C ALA A 116 2.48 -15.46 14.81
N ASN A 117 2.97 -14.25 14.48
CA ASN A 117 4.29 -13.74 14.90
C ASN A 117 4.54 -13.88 16.42
N MET A 118 3.54 -13.53 17.23
CA MET A 118 3.62 -13.67 18.70
C MET A 118 3.81 -15.13 19.15
N LEU A 119 3.04 -16.07 18.58
CA LEU A 119 3.12 -17.48 18.96
C LEU A 119 4.36 -18.17 18.39
N ILE A 120 4.85 -17.76 17.21
CA ILE A 120 6.13 -18.20 16.63
C ILE A 120 7.31 -17.72 17.49
N GLU A 121 7.27 -16.48 18.01
CA GLU A 121 8.27 -15.99 18.95
C GLU A 121 8.19 -16.71 20.30
N LEU A 122 6.99 -16.90 20.85
CA LEU A 122 6.80 -17.65 22.10
C LEU A 122 7.29 -19.11 21.97
N ALA A 123 7.09 -19.74 20.82
CA ALA A 123 7.64 -21.06 20.51
C ALA A 123 9.17 -21.09 20.35
N GLY A 124 9.84 -19.93 20.31
CA GLY A 124 11.27 -19.82 20.09
C GLY A 124 11.69 -20.19 18.67
N LEU A 125 10.95 -19.70 17.67
CA LEU A 125 11.17 -19.98 16.24
C LEU A 125 11.38 -18.73 15.38
N ARG A 126 11.34 -17.51 15.95
CA ARG A 126 11.46 -16.22 15.22
C ARG A 126 12.79 -16.04 14.47
N ASP A 127 13.83 -16.78 14.86
CA ASP A 127 15.14 -16.84 14.21
C ASP A 127 15.19 -17.77 12.99
N PHE A 128 14.18 -18.63 12.81
CA PHE A 128 14.17 -19.72 11.82
C PHE A 128 12.96 -19.69 10.87
N VAL A 129 11.77 -19.36 11.40
CA VAL A 129 10.52 -19.21 10.66
C VAL A 129 10.40 -17.77 10.20
N ARG A 130 10.55 -17.53 8.90
CA ARG A 130 10.41 -16.20 8.28
C ARG A 130 9.03 -16.06 7.65
N VAL A 131 8.25 -15.15 8.21
CA VAL A 131 6.95 -14.71 7.68
C VAL A 131 7.20 -13.71 6.54
N ILE A 132 6.54 -13.91 5.39
CA ILE A 132 6.72 -13.11 4.17
C ILE A 132 5.43 -12.35 3.88
N VAL A 133 5.43 -11.03 4.14
CA VAL A 133 4.24 -10.19 3.94
C VAL A 133 3.97 -9.94 2.45
N GLY A 134 2.78 -10.36 2.01
CA GLY A 134 2.26 -10.24 0.65
C GLY A 134 1.45 -11.48 0.24
N ARG A 135 0.67 -11.37 -0.84
CA ARG A 135 0.00 -12.51 -1.49
C ARG A 135 1.01 -13.57 -1.93
N SER A 136 0.63 -14.85 -1.84
CA SER A 136 1.37 -16.01 -2.36
C SER A 136 2.02 -15.75 -3.73
N ASP A 137 1.24 -15.38 -4.74
CA ASP A 137 1.72 -15.16 -6.10
C ASP A 137 2.87 -14.13 -6.19
N VAL A 138 2.66 -12.93 -5.65
CA VAL A 138 3.67 -11.86 -5.61
C VAL A 138 4.87 -12.22 -4.71
N SER A 139 4.66 -12.98 -3.64
CA SER A 139 5.73 -13.42 -2.73
C SER A 139 6.62 -14.50 -3.35
N LEU A 140 6.06 -15.44 -4.10
CA LEU A 140 6.78 -16.52 -4.78
C LEU A 140 7.65 -16.01 -5.94
N ASP A 141 7.10 -15.13 -6.79
CA ASP A 141 7.87 -14.46 -7.85
C ASP A 141 9.01 -13.60 -7.27
N ARG A 142 8.78 -12.92 -6.14
CA ARG A 142 9.80 -12.14 -5.42
C ARG A 142 10.94 -13.02 -4.90
N LEU A 143 10.64 -14.17 -4.29
CA LEU A 143 11.64 -15.13 -3.81
C LEU A 143 12.50 -15.68 -4.95
N TYR A 144 11.86 -16.02 -6.07
CA TYR A 144 12.54 -16.50 -7.28
C TYR A 144 13.46 -15.42 -7.88
N ARG A 145 12.94 -14.21 -8.17
CA ARG A 145 13.69 -13.14 -8.86
C ARG A 145 14.91 -12.65 -8.08
N ARG A 146 14.87 -12.77 -6.74
CA ARG A 146 15.99 -12.42 -5.86
C ARG A 146 16.99 -13.56 -5.66
N GLY A 147 16.71 -14.77 -6.16
CA GLY A 147 17.50 -15.96 -5.89
C GLY A 147 17.44 -16.44 -4.43
N GLU A 148 16.44 -15.98 -3.66
CA GLU A 148 16.25 -16.40 -2.26
C GLU A 148 15.79 -17.87 -2.19
N VAL A 149 15.05 -18.33 -3.21
CA VAL A 149 14.64 -19.72 -3.43
C VAL A 149 14.80 -20.07 -4.91
N SER A 150 15.56 -21.13 -5.20
CA SER A 150 15.74 -21.70 -6.54
C SER A 150 15.16 -23.10 -6.70
N LYS A 151 14.88 -23.79 -5.59
CA LYS A 151 14.23 -25.09 -5.49
C LYS A 151 13.38 -25.11 -4.23
N ILE A 152 12.16 -25.65 -4.32
CA ILE A 152 11.31 -25.94 -3.17
C ILE A 152 11.35 -27.46 -2.94
N GLU A 153 11.68 -27.88 -1.73
CA GLU A 153 11.87 -29.31 -1.42
C GLU A 153 10.61 -29.92 -0.81
N LEU A 154 9.98 -29.18 0.11
CA LEU A 154 8.63 -29.45 0.59
C LEU A 154 7.81 -28.15 0.55
N MET A 155 6.60 -28.22 -0.01
CA MET A 155 5.59 -27.16 0.03
C MET A 155 4.36 -27.63 0.81
N PHE A 156 3.89 -26.84 1.77
CA PHE A 156 2.58 -27.02 2.40
C PHE A 156 1.58 -25.98 1.86
N LEU A 157 0.36 -26.43 1.53
CA LEU A 157 -0.71 -25.61 0.95
C LEU A 157 -1.95 -25.66 1.85
N ASP A 158 -2.25 -24.58 2.57
CA ASP A 158 -3.45 -24.44 3.42
C ASP A 158 -4.17 -23.07 3.34
N HIS A 159 -3.67 -22.13 2.54
CA HIS A 159 -4.31 -20.82 2.30
C HIS A 159 -5.65 -20.91 1.52
N TYR A 160 -6.05 -19.82 0.87
CA TYR A 160 -7.23 -19.77 -0.01
C TYR A 160 -7.15 -20.89 -1.08
N LYS A 161 -8.20 -21.71 -1.19
CA LYS A 161 -8.10 -22.97 -1.97
C LYS A 161 -7.96 -22.74 -3.50
N PRO A 162 -8.66 -21.77 -4.15
CA PRO A 162 -8.53 -21.52 -5.58
C PRO A 162 -7.15 -21.07 -6.08
N THR A 163 -6.29 -20.50 -5.23
CA THR A 163 -4.92 -20.08 -5.59
C THR A 163 -3.93 -21.24 -5.68
N TYR A 164 -4.16 -22.38 -5.02
CA TYR A 164 -3.22 -23.53 -4.99
C TYR A 164 -2.70 -23.94 -6.39
N LEU A 165 -3.59 -24.01 -7.38
CA LEU A 165 -3.25 -24.40 -8.74
C LEU A 165 -2.48 -23.29 -9.48
N THR A 166 -2.79 -22.03 -9.22
CA THR A 166 -2.10 -20.86 -9.78
C THR A 166 -0.67 -20.78 -9.23
N ASP A 167 -0.51 -20.92 -7.92
CA ASP A 167 0.78 -20.80 -7.24
C ASP A 167 1.69 -21.99 -7.51
N LEU A 168 1.14 -23.21 -7.59
CA LEU A 168 1.87 -24.35 -8.12
C LEU A 168 2.38 -24.06 -9.53
N LYS A 169 1.53 -23.61 -10.45
CA LYS A 169 1.92 -23.30 -11.83
C LYS A 169 2.92 -22.15 -11.93
N LEU A 170 2.89 -21.19 -11.02
CA LEU A 170 3.90 -20.13 -10.91
C LEU A 170 5.26 -20.71 -10.49
N CYS A 171 5.29 -21.55 -9.44
CA CYS A 171 6.49 -22.24 -9.00
C CYS A 171 7.07 -23.19 -10.07
N GLU A 172 6.22 -23.90 -10.81
CA GLU A 172 6.62 -24.71 -11.97
C GLU A 172 7.20 -23.86 -13.11
N HIS A 173 6.60 -22.71 -13.40
CA HIS A 173 7.04 -21.80 -14.46
C HIS A 173 8.39 -21.15 -14.14
N HIS A 174 8.63 -20.83 -12.88
CA HIS A 174 9.94 -20.39 -12.35
C HIS A 174 10.96 -21.54 -12.20
N GLY A 175 10.58 -22.79 -12.45
CA GLY A 175 11.46 -23.95 -12.27
C GLY A 175 11.79 -24.30 -10.82
N MET A 176 11.08 -23.72 -9.84
CA MET A 176 11.26 -24.01 -8.41
C MET A 176 10.74 -25.40 -8.02
N ILE A 177 9.82 -25.97 -8.80
CA ILE A 177 9.39 -27.38 -8.69
C ILE A 177 10.20 -28.22 -9.66
N VAL A 178 10.93 -29.21 -9.13
CA VAL A 178 11.82 -30.11 -9.87
C VAL A 178 11.64 -31.55 -9.41
N PRO A 179 12.15 -32.57 -10.13
CA PRO A 179 12.16 -33.94 -9.62
C PRO A 179 12.83 -34.03 -8.24
N GLY A 180 12.11 -34.58 -7.26
CA GLY A 180 12.46 -34.57 -5.84
C GLY A 180 11.71 -33.52 -4.99
N SER A 181 11.03 -32.54 -5.58
CA SER A 181 10.10 -31.64 -4.88
C SER A 181 8.83 -32.39 -4.43
N VAL A 182 8.36 -32.11 -3.22
CA VAL A 182 7.12 -32.67 -2.66
C VAL A 182 6.15 -31.54 -2.29
N LEU A 183 4.86 -31.76 -2.51
CA LEU A 183 3.75 -30.91 -2.09
C LEU A 183 2.87 -31.69 -1.11
N ALA A 184 2.41 -31.04 -0.06
CA ALA A 184 1.39 -31.53 0.85
C ALA A 184 0.26 -30.50 0.88
N ALA A 185 -0.91 -30.84 0.31
CA ALA A 185 -2.04 -29.93 0.21
C ALA A 185 -3.18 -30.36 1.14
N ASP A 186 -3.58 -29.46 2.03
CA ASP A 186 -4.67 -29.69 2.98
C ASP A 186 -6.03 -29.20 2.42
N ASN A 187 -7.12 -29.69 3.03
CA ASN A 187 -8.51 -29.42 2.69
C ASN A 187 -8.91 -29.83 1.27
N VAL A 188 -8.26 -30.84 0.71
CA VAL A 188 -8.54 -31.30 -0.66
C VAL A 188 -9.85 -32.08 -0.77
N LEU A 189 -10.42 -32.57 0.34
CA LEU A 189 -11.76 -33.17 0.39
C LEU A 189 -12.80 -32.17 0.93
N TYR A 190 -12.51 -31.49 2.04
CA TYR A 190 -13.40 -30.48 2.62
C TYR A 190 -12.60 -29.32 3.23
N PRO A 191 -12.84 -28.04 2.85
CA PRO A 191 -13.72 -27.51 1.79
C PRO A 191 -13.62 -28.12 0.39
N GLY A 192 -12.49 -28.71 0.00
CA GLY A 192 -12.30 -29.38 -1.29
C GLY A 192 -11.58 -28.51 -2.33
N ASN A 193 -10.73 -29.13 -3.15
CA ASN A 193 -10.00 -28.43 -4.23
C ASN A 193 -9.92 -29.24 -5.55
N PRO A 194 -11.03 -29.36 -6.32
CA PRO A 194 -11.07 -30.19 -7.51
C PRO A 194 -10.07 -29.78 -8.62
N PRO A 195 -9.87 -28.49 -8.97
CA PRO A 195 -8.91 -28.09 -10.01
C PRO A 195 -7.46 -28.45 -9.66
N TYR A 196 -7.04 -28.29 -8.39
CA TYR A 196 -5.71 -28.71 -7.95
C TYR A 196 -5.55 -30.23 -8.07
N LEU A 197 -6.49 -31.00 -7.50
CA LEU A 197 -6.45 -32.47 -7.53
C LEU A 197 -6.40 -33.03 -8.96
N GLU A 198 -7.21 -32.48 -9.87
CA GLU A 198 -7.23 -32.90 -11.27
C GLU A 198 -5.89 -32.62 -11.98
N TYR A 199 -5.26 -31.48 -11.68
CA TYR A 199 -3.96 -31.13 -12.26
C TYR A 199 -2.81 -31.99 -11.73
N VAL A 200 -2.74 -32.24 -10.41
CA VAL A 200 -1.64 -33.05 -9.84
C VAL A 200 -1.76 -34.53 -10.18
N ARG A 201 -2.97 -35.02 -10.47
CA ARG A 201 -3.23 -36.40 -10.92
C ARG A 201 -3.22 -36.57 -12.45
N SER A 202 -3.09 -35.49 -13.22
CA SER A 202 -3.05 -35.53 -14.70
C SER A 202 -1.71 -36.04 -15.26
N SER A 203 -1.78 -36.79 -16.35
CA SER A 203 -0.60 -37.18 -17.13
C SER A 203 0.06 -35.98 -17.82
N VAL A 204 1.33 -36.16 -18.24
CA VAL A 204 2.06 -35.16 -19.03
C VAL A 204 1.32 -34.84 -20.34
N GLU A 205 0.69 -35.83 -20.96
CA GLU A 205 -0.11 -35.66 -22.17
C GLU A 205 -1.34 -34.79 -21.91
N GLN A 206 -2.07 -35.03 -20.81
CA GLN A 206 -3.23 -34.21 -20.42
C GLN A 206 -2.81 -32.77 -20.08
N LYS A 207 -1.71 -32.58 -19.33
CA LYS A 207 -1.16 -31.25 -19.02
C LYS A 207 -0.71 -30.50 -20.27
N ARG A 208 -0.05 -31.19 -21.22
CA ARG A 208 0.39 -30.64 -22.51
C ARG A 208 -0.80 -30.24 -23.40
N GLU A 209 -1.89 -31.00 -23.37
CA GLU A 209 -3.11 -30.65 -24.10
C GLU A 209 -3.78 -29.41 -23.48
N ALA A 210 -3.96 -29.38 -22.17
CA ALA A 210 -4.51 -28.22 -21.45
C ALA A 210 -3.68 -26.94 -21.64
N ALA A 211 -2.35 -27.05 -21.70
CA ALA A 211 -1.44 -25.93 -21.95
C ALA A 211 -1.63 -25.28 -23.34
N LYS A 212 -2.25 -25.95 -24.32
CA LYS A 212 -2.60 -25.33 -25.61
C LYS A 212 -3.69 -24.25 -25.49
N GLY A 213 -4.46 -24.25 -24.40
CA GLY A 213 -5.42 -23.18 -24.08
C GLY A 213 -4.77 -21.83 -23.75
N GLY A 214 -3.45 -21.79 -23.57
CA GLY A 214 -2.71 -20.59 -23.17
C GLY A 214 -2.53 -20.48 -21.65
N PRO A 215 -2.06 -19.33 -21.15
CA PRO A 215 -1.90 -19.10 -19.72
C PRO A 215 -3.24 -18.93 -19.00
N MET A 216 -3.23 -19.24 -17.70
CA MET A 216 -4.32 -18.95 -16.78
C MET A 216 -4.45 -17.43 -16.58
N LYS A 217 -5.68 -16.90 -16.68
CA LYS A 217 -5.99 -15.45 -16.60
C LYS A 217 -6.89 -15.08 -15.40
N GLY A 218 -7.10 -16.02 -14.49
CA GLY A 218 -8.05 -15.94 -13.37
C GLY A 218 -8.04 -17.26 -12.60
N TYR A 219 -8.48 -17.25 -11.34
CA TYR A 219 -8.50 -18.46 -10.51
C TYR A 219 -9.50 -19.49 -11.06
N ASN A 220 -9.09 -20.76 -11.12
CA ASN A 220 -10.03 -21.82 -11.46
C ASN A 220 -10.89 -22.14 -10.24
N VAL A 221 -12.14 -21.69 -10.28
CA VAL A 221 -13.19 -21.93 -9.26
C VAL A 221 -14.23 -22.98 -9.71
N GLU A 222 -13.95 -23.74 -10.78
CA GLU A 222 -14.86 -24.79 -11.25
C GLU A 222 -15.05 -25.88 -10.19
N ARG A 223 -16.31 -26.14 -9.83
CA ARG A 223 -16.72 -27.05 -8.74
C ARG A 223 -16.33 -26.57 -7.33
N THR A 224 -15.81 -25.34 -7.18
CA THR A 224 -15.72 -24.64 -5.88
C THR A 224 -17.08 -24.00 -5.56
N SER A 225 -17.51 -24.03 -4.29
CA SER A 225 -18.78 -23.39 -3.90
C SER A 225 -18.62 -21.87 -3.74
N GLN A 226 -19.67 -21.10 -4.05
CA GLN A 226 -19.64 -19.64 -3.94
C GLN A 226 -19.26 -19.15 -2.52
N ARG A 227 -19.64 -19.91 -1.48
CA ARG A 227 -19.25 -19.62 -0.08
C ARG A 227 -17.73 -19.70 0.14
N GLN A 228 -17.05 -20.61 -0.55
CA GLN A 228 -15.59 -20.73 -0.49
C GLN A 228 -14.91 -19.63 -1.31
N VAL A 229 -15.43 -19.32 -2.51
CA VAL A 229 -14.92 -18.21 -3.36
C VAL A 229 -15.00 -16.88 -2.61
N ASN A 230 -16.14 -16.57 -1.99
CA ASN A 230 -16.37 -15.30 -1.29
C ASN A 230 -15.71 -15.24 0.12
N SER A 231 -14.82 -16.17 0.48
CA SER A 231 -14.36 -16.30 1.88
C SER A 231 -13.14 -15.44 2.25
N HIS A 232 -12.18 -15.25 1.34
CA HIS A 232 -10.86 -14.66 1.68
C HIS A 232 -10.24 -13.76 0.58
N MET A 233 -10.94 -13.46 -0.52
CA MET A 233 -10.47 -12.53 -1.55
C MET A 233 -11.53 -11.47 -1.91
N PRO A 234 -11.13 -10.25 -2.32
CA PRO A 234 -12.04 -9.25 -2.86
C PRO A 234 -12.80 -9.74 -4.10
N GLU A 235 -14.03 -9.25 -4.29
CA GLU A 235 -14.82 -9.58 -5.47
C GLU A 235 -14.15 -9.01 -6.74
N GLY A 236 -13.79 -9.89 -7.67
CA GLY A 236 -13.09 -9.54 -8.92
C GLY A 236 -11.56 -9.63 -8.88
N ASP A 237 -10.95 -10.13 -7.80
CA ASP A 237 -9.50 -10.34 -7.72
C ASP A 237 -8.99 -11.40 -8.71
N THR A 238 -7.76 -11.24 -9.21
CA THR A 238 -7.11 -12.06 -10.23
C THR A 238 -5.61 -12.30 -9.93
N PRO A 239 -4.99 -13.35 -10.50
CA PRO A 239 -3.55 -13.59 -10.37
C PRO A 239 -2.71 -12.42 -10.91
N ALA A 240 -1.61 -12.09 -10.23
CA ALA A 240 -0.64 -11.08 -10.69
C ALA A 240 0.15 -11.52 -11.94
N PHE A 241 0.10 -12.80 -12.31
CA PHE A 241 0.89 -13.39 -13.39
C PHE A 241 0.06 -14.33 -14.27
N GLU A 242 0.17 -14.18 -15.60
CA GLU A 242 -0.40 -15.11 -16.57
C GLU A 242 0.48 -16.37 -16.70
N VAL A 243 0.12 -17.46 -16.01
CA VAL A 243 0.96 -18.68 -15.91
C VAL A 243 0.39 -19.90 -16.63
N ILE A 244 1.26 -20.64 -17.32
CA ILE A 244 0.92 -21.94 -17.95
C ILE A 244 1.19 -23.11 -16.98
N GLY A 245 2.23 -23.01 -16.16
CA GLY A 245 2.86 -24.15 -15.48
C GLY A 245 3.94 -24.81 -16.33
N ASN A 246 4.49 -25.93 -15.86
CA ASN A 246 5.40 -26.80 -16.62
C ASN A 246 4.70 -28.13 -16.93
N PRO A 247 4.02 -28.25 -18.08
CA PRO A 247 3.21 -29.42 -18.40
C PRO A 247 4.02 -30.71 -18.60
N ASN A 248 5.36 -30.65 -18.56
CA ASN A 248 6.23 -31.82 -18.65
C ASN A 248 6.49 -32.50 -17.31
N LEU A 249 6.15 -31.89 -16.17
CA LEU A 249 6.42 -32.50 -14.85
C LEU A 249 5.51 -33.70 -14.58
N VAL A 250 6.14 -34.82 -14.20
CA VAL A 250 5.47 -36.06 -13.79
C VAL A 250 5.25 -36.02 -12.29
N TYR A 251 3.99 -36.08 -11.87
CA TYR A 251 3.62 -36.21 -10.46
C TYR A 251 3.16 -37.64 -10.14
N GLN A 252 3.49 -38.11 -8.95
CA GLN A 252 2.81 -39.21 -8.28
C GLN A 252 2.08 -38.62 -7.07
N SER A 253 0.77 -38.83 -7.01
CA SER A 253 -0.11 -38.15 -6.05
C SER A 253 -0.89 -39.18 -5.24
N VAL A 254 -0.84 -39.08 -3.91
CA VAL A 254 -1.48 -40.02 -2.98
C VAL A 254 -2.27 -39.24 -1.94
N LEU A 255 -3.56 -39.53 -1.87
CA LEU A 255 -4.45 -39.00 -0.84
C LEU A 255 -4.23 -39.74 0.48
N GLN A 256 -3.89 -39.02 1.55
CA GLN A 256 -3.68 -39.55 2.89
C GLN A 256 -4.72 -38.97 3.85
N GLN A 257 -5.69 -39.79 4.24
CA GLN A 257 -6.76 -39.47 5.17
C GLN A 257 -6.48 -40.18 6.51
N PRO A 258 -6.29 -39.45 7.63
CA PRO A 258 -6.17 -40.07 8.95
C PRO A 258 -7.45 -40.80 9.36
N GLU A 259 -7.32 -41.84 10.19
CA GLU A 259 -8.49 -42.56 10.72
C GLU A 259 -9.35 -41.64 11.59
N GLY A 260 -10.64 -41.58 11.30
CA GLY A 260 -11.61 -40.70 11.98
C GLY A 260 -11.72 -39.28 11.42
N GLU A 261 -10.79 -38.84 10.57
CA GLU A 261 -10.85 -37.51 9.95
C GLU A 261 -11.78 -37.46 8.73
N TRP A 262 -12.46 -36.33 8.55
CA TRP A 262 -13.38 -36.09 7.43
C TRP A 262 -12.68 -35.54 6.18
N ASP A 263 -11.39 -35.25 6.29
CA ASP A 263 -10.58 -34.51 5.33
C ASP A 263 -9.15 -35.09 5.30
N ALA A 264 -8.36 -34.75 4.28
CA ALA A 264 -7.13 -35.46 3.94
C ALA A 264 -6.05 -34.52 3.40
N ILE A 265 -4.79 -34.98 3.46
CA ILE A 265 -3.66 -34.36 2.76
C ILE A 265 -3.48 -35.05 1.40
N GLU A 266 -3.46 -34.29 0.30
CA GLU A 266 -2.91 -34.79 -0.97
C GLU A 266 -1.39 -34.65 -0.94
N VAL A 267 -0.68 -35.78 -0.94
CA VAL A 267 0.79 -35.83 -1.00
C VAL A 267 1.23 -36.04 -2.44
N THR A 268 1.73 -34.98 -3.06
CA THR A 268 2.19 -34.95 -4.46
C THR A 268 3.71 -34.95 -4.53
N ARG A 269 4.31 -35.93 -5.22
CA ARG A 269 5.77 -35.99 -5.44
C ARG A 269 6.10 -35.74 -6.91
N CYS A 270 7.00 -34.81 -7.19
CA CYS A 270 7.58 -34.65 -8.52
C CYS A 270 8.62 -35.75 -8.75
N VAL A 271 8.34 -36.70 -9.64
CA VAL A 271 9.19 -37.89 -9.86
C VAL A 271 10.00 -37.84 -11.15
N GLY A 272 9.79 -36.83 -12.00
CA GLY A 272 10.53 -36.68 -13.25
C GLY A 272 9.97 -35.60 -14.17
N ALA A 273 10.62 -35.43 -15.32
CA ALA A 273 10.10 -34.64 -16.43
C ALA A 273 9.94 -35.56 -17.66
N GLY A 274 8.74 -35.56 -18.25
CA GLY A 274 8.41 -36.39 -19.40
C GLY A 274 9.21 -35.96 -20.63
N SER A 275 9.86 -36.92 -21.28
CA SER A 275 10.74 -36.64 -22.43
C SER A 275 10.06 -35.81 -23.53
N LEU A 276 10.82 -34.92 -24.13
CA LEU A 276 10.43 -34.21 -25.35
C LEU A 276 10.63 -35.15 -26.55
N LYS A 277 9.56 -35.77 -27.03
CA LYS A 277 9.48 -36.02 -28.48
C LYS A 277 9.45 -34.65 -29.15
N SER A 278 10.31 -34.45 -30.15
CA SER A 278 10.58 -33.15 -30.76
C SER A 278 9.34 -32.59 -31.47
N ILE A 279 8.57 -31.78 -30.74
CA ILE A 279 7.53 -30.90 -31.29
C ILE A 279 8.17 -29.52 -31.45
N ASN A 280 8.28 -29.04 -32.69
CA ASN A 280 8.78 -27.70 -32.97
C ASN A 280 7.74 -26.66 -32.55
N LEU A 281 7.79 -26.21 -31.28
CA LEU A 281 7.25 -24.90 -30.95
C LEU A 281 8.18 -23.84 -31.54
N PHE A 282 7.66 -23.03 -32.47
CA PHE A 282 8.30 -21.79 -32.86
C PHE A 282 8.35 -20.87 -31.64
N THR A 283 9.53 -20.41 -31.25
CA THR A 283 9.67 -19.40 -30.21
C THR A 283 9.22 -18.03 -30.75
N TYR A 284 8.41 -17.33 -29.97
CA TYR A 284 8.17 -15.90 -30.16
C TYR A 284 9.29 -15.11 -29.45
N ASP A 285 10.52 -15.30 -29.92
CA ASP A 285 11.69 -14.57 -29.41
C ASP A 285 11.66 -13.11 -29.89
N ASN A 286 11.19 -12.20 -29.03
CA ASN A 286 11.40 -10.77 -29.18
C ASN A 286 11.27 -10.04 -27.83
N CYS A 287 12.39 -9.92 -27.11
CA CYS A 287 12.93 -8.63 -26.63
C CYS A 287 14.14 -8.81 -25.67
N PHE A 288 15.31 -8.41 -26.16
CA PHE A 288 16.46 -7.87 -25.41
C PHE A 288 16.70 -8.31 -23.95
N TRP A 289 17.45 -9.38 -23.76
CA TRP A 289 18.28 -9.54 -22.56
C TRP A 289 19.54 -8.69 -22.66
N ASN A 290 19.65 -7.67 -21.80
CA ASN A 290 20.86 -6.87 -21.65
C ASN A 290 21.69 -7.45 -20.49
N VAL A 291 22.83 -8.09 -20.79
CA VAL A 291 23.73 -8.70 -19.79
C VAL A 291 25.12 -8.04 -19.88
N PRO A 292 25.81 -7.71 -18.76
CA PRO A 292 27.02 -6.89 -18.81
C PRO A 292 28.20 -7.54 -19.55
N ARG A 293 28.97 -6.72 -20.27
CA ARG A 293 30.21 -7.14 -20.93
C ARG A 293 31.33 -7.38 -19.91
N PHE A 294 31.57 -8.63 -19.53
CA PHE A 294 32.88 -9.02 -19.00
C PHE A 294 33.89 -9.16 -20.15
N HIS A 295 35.10 -8.62 -19.96
CA HIS A 295 36.23 -8.81 -20.87
C HIS A 295 37.20 -9.85 -20.30
N GLY A 296 37.16 -11.06 -20.86
CA GLY A 296 38.12 -12.13 -20.56
C GLY A 296 38.37 -12.98 -21.80
N LYS A 297 39.62 -12.99 -22.30
CA LYS A 297 40.01 -13.85 -23.43
C LYS A 297 40.33 -15.26 -22.93
N VAL A 298 39.65 -16.27 -23.46
CA VAL A 298 40.08 -17.67 -23.42
C VAL A 298 39.89 -18.27 -24.83
N ASN A 299 40.83 -19.10 -25.27
CA ASN A 299 40.92 -19.56 -26.66
C ASN A 299 39.99 -20.74 -26.96
N LEU A 300 39.47 -20.78 -28.20
CA LEU A 300 38.79 -21.94 -28.78
C LEU A 300 39.78 -22.89 -29.48
N LEU A 301 39.51 -24.19 -29.40
CA LEU A 301 40.10 -25.24 -30.24
C LEU A 301 39.04 -26.32 -30.54
N PRO A 302 38.69 -26.61 -31.82
CA PRO A 302 37.58 -27.51 -32.13
C PRO A 302 37.97 -28.85 -32.78
N HIS A 303 37.37 -29.95 -32.27
CA HIS A 303 37.11 -31.19 -33.00
C HIS A 303 35.61 -31.52 -32.77
N VAL A 304 34.68 -31.60 -33.74
CA VAL A 304 34.65 -32.26 -35.07
C VAL A 304 34.44 -33.77 -34.98
N LEU A 305 33.18 -34.21 -35.15
CA LEU A 305 32.66 -35.25 -36.07
C LEU A 305 31.13 -35.36 -35.80
N LYS A 306 30.24 -35.01 -36.73
CA LYS A 306 29.75 -35.74 -37.94
C LYS A 306 28.53 -36.64 -37.68
N CYS A 307 27.46 -36.39 -38.46
CA CYS A 307 26.63 -37.34 -39.26
C CYS A 307 25.14 -36.93 -39.27
N ASP A 308 24.34 -37.25 -40.30
CA ASP A 308 24.54 -37.04 -41.75
C ASP A 308 23.16 -36.92 -42.45
N LEU A 309 23.11 -36.51 -43.71
CA LEU A 309 21.88 -36.14 -44.45
C LEU A 309 21.19 -37.30 -45.21
N ARG A 310 19.86 -37.17 -45.36
CA ARG A 310 18.90 -37.79 -46.33
C ARG A 310 17.49 -37.33 -45.93
N ASP A 311 16.50 -36.97 -46.76
CA ASP A 311 16.39 -36.66 -48.21
C ASP A 311 15.30 -35.55 -48.31
N ALA A 312 15.51 -34.41 -48.97
CA ALA A 312 15.46 -34.14 -50.42
C ALA A 312 14.04 -34.02 -51.06
N LEU A 313 13.69 -32.78 -51.46
CA LEU A 313 12.72 -32.36 -52.51
C LEU A 313 11.19 -32.54 -52.25
N TRP A 314 10.41 -31.47 -52.48
CA TRP A 314 9.58 -31.28 -53.70
C TRP A 314 8.98 -29.86 -53.78
N PHE A 315 8.60 -29.41 -54.98
CA PHE A 315 8.02 -28.08 -55.29
C PHE A 315 6.49 -28.06 -55.16
N ASN A 316 5.86 -26.89 -54.89
CA ASN A 316 5.20 -26.06 -55.94
C ASN A 316 4.66 -24.69 -55.42
N HIS A 317 4.37 -23.76 -56.34
CA HIS A 317 3.74 -22.45 -56.09
C HIS A 317 2.22 -22.43 -56.43
N SER A 318 1.45 -21.61 -55.69
CA SER A 318 0.23 -20.86 -56.08
C SER A 318 -0.09 -19.88 -54.92
N SER A 319 -0.47 -18.60 -55.02
CA SER A 319 -1.34 -17.81 -55.94
C SER A 319 -2.85 -18.09 -55.73
N VAL A 320 -3.78 -17.11 -55.61
CA VAL A 320 -3.66 -15.64 -55.61
C VAL A 320 -4.98 -14.95 -55.08
N THR A 321 -4.87 -13.81 -54.38
CA THR A 321 -5.84 -12.66 -54.21
C THR A 321 -7.31 -12.76 -53.68
N VAL A 322 -7.64 -11.82 -52.76
CA VAL A 322 -8.75 -10.80 -52.81
C VAL A 322 -10.17 -11.04 -52.21
N GLU A 323 -10.39 -10.33 -51.08
CA GLU A 323 -11.53 -9.46 -50.66
C GLU A 323 -12.93 -9.95 -50.16
N PRO A 324 -13.63 -9.11 -49.34
CA PRO A 324 -14.78 -9.51 -48.51
C PRO A 324 -16.15 -8.97 -48.98
N LYS A 325 -17.23 -9.33 -48.26
CA LYS A 325 -18.58 -8.74 -48.41
C LYS A 325 -19.23 -8.36 -47.07
N ARG A 326 -20.18 -7.40 -47.14
CA ARG A 326 -20.91 -6.74 -46.03
C ARG A 326 -22.40 -7.16 -45.97
N VAL A 327 -23.13 -6.58 -45.01
CA VAL A 327 -24.62 -6.41 -44.92
C VAL A 327 -25.33 -7.64 -44.30
N TRP A 328 -26.09 -7.51 -43.21
CA TRP A 328 -27.49 -6.98 -43.19
C TRP A 328 -27.88 -6.05 -42.01
N ARG A 329 -29.15 -5.63 -41.96
CA ARG A 329 -29.70 -4.45 -41.22
C ARG A 329 -30.84 -4.78 -40.23
N ALA A 330 -31.16 -3.80 -39.37
CA ALA A 330 -32.17 -3.79 -38.30
C ALA A 330 -33.59 -3.29 -38.69
N TRP A 331 -34.55 -3.38 -37.74
CA TRP A 331 -35.88 -2.71 -37.64
C TRP A 331 -36.49 -3.01 -36.24
N ILE A 332 -37.41 -2.26 -35.60
CA ILE A 332 -37.90 -0.87 -35.79
C ILE A 332 -38.27 -0.21 -34.41
N GLU A 333 -39.50 0.30 -34.17
CA GLU A 333 -39.81 1.33 -33.14
C GLU A 333 -41.24 1.24 -32.52
N GLY A 334 -41.53 2.08 -31.51
CA GLY A 334 -42.87 2.55 -31.08
C GLY A 334 -42.99 2.78 -29.55
N LEU A 335 -43.11 3.98 -28.92
CA LEU A 335 -43.87 5.26 -29.08
C LEU A 335 -45.26 5.31 -28.39
N PHE A 336 -45.46 6.31 -27.49
CA PHE A 336 -46.67 7.18 -27.40
C PHE A 336 -46.44 8.42 -26.47
N ASP A 337 -47.37 9.41 -26.49
CA ASP A 337 -47.27 10.83 -26.00
C ASP A 337 -48.67 11.30 -25.44
N GLN A 338 -49.03 12.50 -24.91
CA GLN A 338 -48.47 13.87 -24.83
C GLN A 338 -49.24 14.77 -23.80
N ALA A 339 -48.57 15.72 -23.08
CA ALA A 339 -49.11 17.00 -22.50
C ALA A 339 -48.06 17.72 -21.60
N ILE A 340 -47.73 19.04 -21.63
CA ILE A 340 -48.37 20.35 -21.94
C ILE A 340 -49.09 21.02 -20.74
N SER A 341 -48.52 22.13 -20.22
CA SER A 341 -49.24 23.32 -19.72
C SER A 341 -48.30 24.54 -19.48
N THR A 342 -48.88 25.74 -19.37
CA THR A 342 -48.24 27.05 -19.05
C THR A 342 -49.14 27.81 -18.03
N SER A 343 -48.85 29.00 -17.51
CA SER A 343 -47.73 29.98 -17.63
C SER A 343 -47.32 30.45 -16.19
N ASP A 344 -46.83 31.64 -15.80
CA ASP A 344 -46.54 32.95 -16.44
C ASP A 344 -45.49 33.75 -15.61
N ARG A 345 -45.36 35.06 -15.91
CA ARG A 345 -44.60 36.08 -15.16
C ARG A 345 -45.37 36.60 -13.93
N ILE A 346 -44.64 37.18 -12.97
CA ILE A 346 -44.81 38.57 -12.47
C ILE A 346 -43.68 38.92 -11.47
N SER A 347 -43.43 40.23 -11.28
CA SER A 347 -42.33 40.78 -10.46
C SER A 347 -42.83 41.52 -9.20
N TYR A 348 -41.88 41.91 -8.34
CA TYR A 348 -41.86 43.03 -7.38
C TYR A 348 -42.03 42.82 -5.85
N MET A 349 -41.08 43.46 -5.15
CA MET A 349 -41.13 44.19 -3.87
C MET A 349 -41.23 43.48 -2.50
N TYR A 350 -40.21 43.77 -1.68
CA TYR A 350 -40.23 43.88 -0.21
C TYR A 350 -41.38 44.78 0.31
N PRO A 351 -41.81 44.61 1.57
CA PRO A 351 -41.34 45.55 2.61
C PRO A 351 -40.95 44.91 3.96
N LYS A 352 -40.52 45.74 4.92
CA LYS A 352 -40.04 45.38 6.27
C LYS A 352 -41.15 45.47 7.34
N ALA A 353 -41.04 44.65 8.40
CA ALA A 353 -41.38 44.99 9.79
C ALA A 353 -40.57 44.04 10.71
N THR A 354 -39.91 44.36 11.85
CA THR A 354 -39.92 45.40 12.90
C THR A 354 -40.84 45.19 14.11
N GLY A 355 -40.24 44.94 15.29
CA GLY A 355 -40.86 44.95 16.63
C GLY A 355 -40.53 43.69 17.44
N VAL A 356 -40.40 43.68 18.78
CA VAL A 356 -40.31 44.76 19.81
C VAL A 356 -39.41 44.23 20.97
N GLY A 357 -38.83 45.10 21.81
CA GLY A 357 -38.10 44.73 23.05
C GLY A 357 -39.03 44.47 24.25
N PRO A 358 -38.67 44.79 25.54
CA PRO A 358 -37.69 45.82 25.96
C PRO A 358 -36.82 45.49 27.22
N HIS A 359 -36.13 46.54 27.74
CA HIS A 359 -35.54 46.71 29.10
C HIS A 359 -34.15 46.07 29.39
N PHE A 360 -33.23 46.68 30.19
CA PHE A 360 -33.07 48.09 30.61
C PHE A 360 -31.67 48.44 31.21
N HIS A 361 -31.44 49.73 31.52
CA HIS A 361 -30.42 50.32 32.44
C HIS A 361 -28.92 50.16 32.09
N LYS A 362 -28.22 51.22 31.62
CA LYS A 362 -27.46 52.29 32.36
C LYS A 362 -26.05 51.81 32.82
N GLN A 363 -24.95 52.57 32.73
CA GLN A 363 -24.76 54.04 32.68
C GLN A 363 -23.40 54.48 32.02
N THR A 364 -23.36 55.68 31.39
CA THR A 364 -22.28 56.71 31.17
C THR A 364 -20.77 56.42 31.46
N ALA A 365 -19.73 57.03 30.82
CA ALA A 365 -19.53 58.27 30.02
C ALA A 365 -18.26 58.20 29.10
N ARG A 366 -18.26 58.69 27.83
CA ARG A 366 -17.89 60.02 27.23
C ARG A 366 -16.39 60.46 27.11
N TYR A 367 -15.88 60.33 25.86
CA TYR A 367 -14.91 61.11 25.05
C TYR A 367 -14.16 62.39 25.52
N GLY A 368 -12.85 62.44 25.16
CA GLY A 368 -12.21 63.53 24.36
C GLY A 368 -11.43 64.64 25.09
N PRO A 369 -10.55 65.46 24.41
CA PRO A 369 -10.27 65.55 22.96
C PRO A 369 -8.77 65.53 22.51
N ARG A 370 -8.54 65.65 21.19
CA ARG A 370 -7.26 65.99 20.46
C ARG A 370 -6.99 67.54 20.51
N PRO A 371 -5.91 68.20 19.97
CA PRO A 371 -5.08 67.82 18.80
C PRO A 371 -3.60 68.34 18.62
N ARG A 372 -2.96 67.90 17.51
CA ARG A 372 -2.08 68.62 16.52
C ARG A 372 -0.76 67.91 16.17
N LEU A 373 -0.31 68.11 14.93
CA LEU A 373 0.87 67.50 14.30
C LEU A 373 2.16 68.28 14.57
N ARG A 374 3.31 67.60 14.51
CA ARG A 374 4.51 68.05 13.80
C ARG A 374 5.39 66.84 13.40
N ASP A 375 6.29 67.08 12.45
CA ASP A 375 6.85 66.04 11.57
C ASP A 375 8.32 65.65 11.83
N ILE A 376 8.65 64.42 11.41
CA ILE A 376 9.95 63.98 10.83
C ILE A 376 11.22 64.20 11.68
N ARG A 377 11.65 63.16 12.42
CA ARG A 377 12.90 62.39 12.16
C ARG A 377 13.11 61.19 13.08
N ASP A 378 13.75 60.17 12.49
CA ASP A 378 14.41 58.97 13.07
C ASP A 378 13.98 58.41 14.43
N ARG A 379 13.41 57.20 14.37
CA ARG A 379 13.95 56.03 15.11
C ARG A 379 13.43 54.71 14.52
N THR A 380 14.28 54.04 13.76
CA THR A 380 14.14 52.62 13.42
C THR A 380 14.42 51.75 14.65
N LEU A 381 13.37 51.46 15.42
CA LEU A 381 13.34 50.31 16.32
C LEU A 381 12.15 49.45 15.95
N HIS A 382 12.42 48.41 15.14
CA HIS A 382 11.45 47.34 14.97
C HIS A 382 11.30 46.65 16.33
N SER A 383 10.07 46.66 16.84
CA SER A 383 9.68 45.79 17.94
C SER A 383 9.76 44.36 17.44
N PHE A 384 10.89 43.69 17.68
CA PHE A 384 11.00 42.23 17.50
C PHE A 384 10.06 41.56 18.50
N SER A 385 8.81 41.40 18.08
CA SER A 385 7.94 40.36 18.61
C SER A 385 8.68 39.04 18.40
N THR A 386 9.14 38.44 19.49
CA THR A 386 9.68 37.08 19.46
C THR A 386 8.56 36.16 18.98
N LEU A 387 8.61 35.75 17.71
CA LEU A 387 7.76 34.70 17.21
C LEU A 387 8.11 33.41 17.97
N THR A 388 7.24 33.02 18.89
CA THR A 388 7.19 31.67 19.42
C THR A 388 6.83 30.75 18.26
N MET A 389 7.79 29.94 17.81
CA MET A 389 7.55 29.01 16.70
C MET A 389 6.51 27.97 17.14
N PRO A 390 5.51 27.63 16.29
CA PRO A 390 4.45 26.66 16.66
C PRO A 390 5.01 25.27 17.01
N VAL A 391 6.06 24.85 16.30
CA VAL A 391 6.86 23.66 16.63
C VAL A 391 8.31 24.09 16.86
N GLU A 392 8.75 24.04 18.12
CA GLU A 392 10.14 24.29 18.51
C GLU A 392 11.08 23.18 18.01
N ASN A 393 12.35 23.53 17.74
CA ASN A 393 13.40 22.62 17.31
C ASN A 393 13.02 21.75 16.09
N TYR A 394 12.25 22.31 15.15
CA TYR A 394 11.86 21.60 13.94
C TYR A 394 13.06 21.29 13.03
N GLY A 395 13.12 20.07 12.51
CA GLY A 395 14.12 19.68 11.52
C GLY A 395 13.99 18.25 11.02
N VAL A 396 15.08 17.75 10.43
CA VAL A 396 15.18 16.40 9.86
C VAL A 396 16.36 15.61 10.45
N TRP A 397 16.12 14.38 10.85
CA TRP A 397 17.14 13.45 11.35
C TRP A 397 17.48 12.42 10.28
N LYS A 398 18.74 12.39 9.82
CA LYS A 398 19.26 11.35 8.92
C LYS A 398 19.92 10.24 9.75
N ALA A 399 19.38 9.03 9.68
CA ALA A 399 19.76 7.91 10.54
C ALA A 399 19.66 6.54 9.85
N LYS A 400 19.97 5.48 10.60
CA LYS A 400 19.65 4.08 10.29
C LYS A 400 18.60 3.57 11.29
N PRO A 401 17.46 3.00 10.84
CA PRO A 401 16.52 2.35 11.75
C PRO A 401 17.14 1.05 12.30
N VAL A 402 16.80 0.69 13.54
CA VAL A 402 17.37 -0.51 14.22
C VAL A 402 16.27 -1.47 14.65
N ARG A 403 15.20 -0.95 15.24
CA ARG A 403 14.07 -1.70 15.80
C ARG A 403 12.95 -0.73 16.15
N PHE A 404 11.74 -1.22 16.40
CA PHE A 404 10.67 -0.42 17.00
C PHE A 404 9.91 -1.21 18.06
N THR A 405 9.13 -0.49 18.86
CA THR A 405 8.07 -1.03 19.72
C THR A 405 6.82 -0.17 19.52
N TYR A 406 5.63 -0.67 19.84
CA TYR A 406 4.39 0.11 19.78
C TYR A 406 3.54 -0.17 21.02
N GLU A 407 2.68 0.79 21.37
CA GLU A 407 1.73 0.72 22.48
C GLU A 407 0.38 0.22 21.93
N THR A 408 -0.18 -0.84 22.50
CA THR A 408 -1.52 -1.37 22.16
C THR A 408 -2.62 -0.51 22.80
N ASP A 409 -3.89 -0.74 22.44
CA ASP A 409 -5.05 -0.10 23.09
C ASP A 409 -5.14 -0.45 24.58
N ALA A 410 -4.57 -1.59 24.97
CA ALA A 410 -4.43 -2.01 26.37
C ALA A 410 -3.27 -1.33 27.10
N ASP A 411 -2.20 -0.91 26.40
CA ASP A 411 -1.07 -0.18 26.99
C ASP A 411 -1.40 1.32 27.17
N ASP A 412 -1.90 1.96 26.11
CA ASP A 412 -2.51 3.29 26.18
C ASP A 412 -3.70 3.41 25.20
N HIS A 413 -4.92 3.49 25.74
CA HIS A 413 -6.11 3.75 24.95
C HIS A 413 -6.20 5.23 24.48
N VAL A 414 -5.46 6.16 25.10
CA VAL A 414 -5.67 7.62 25.00
C VAL A 414 -4.77 8.29 23.96
N SER A 415 -3.46 8.04 23.98
CA SER A 415 -2.49 8.66 23.06
C SER A 415 -1.27 7.74 22.76
N PRO A 416 -1.47 6.48 22.33
CA PRO A 416 -0.39 5.53 22.07
C PRO A 416 0.53 5.96 20.92
N HIS A 417 1.78 5.51 21.01
CA HIS A 417 2.85 5.79 20.07
C HIS A 417 3.55 4.52 19.58
N LEU A 418 3.98 4.54 18.32
CA LEU A 418 5.06 3.69 17.84
C LEU A 418 6.40 4.39 18.14
N SER A 419 7.26 3.68 18.87
CA SER A 419 8.60 4.11 19.26
C SER A 419 9.63 3.47 18.33
N LEU A 420 10.07 4.21 17.32
CA LEU A 420 11.11 3.77 16.39
C LEU A 420 12.49 4.14 16.94
N PHE A 421 13.37 3.15 17.09
CA PHE A 421 14.74 3.32 17.55
C PHE A 421 15.70 3.32 16.37
N PHE A 422 16.63 4.28 16.35
CA PHE A 422 17.55 4.53 15.26
C PHE A 422 18.96 4.86 15.75
N THR A 423 19.97 4.76 14.89
CA THR A 423 21.36 5.13 15.19
C THR A 423 21.96 6.05 14.14
N THR A 424 23.02 6.78 14.51
CA THR A 424 23.77 7.69 13.65
C THR A 424 25.28 7.57 13.87
N SER A 425 26.09 7.99 12.90
CA SER A 425 27.55 7.82 12.95
C SER A 425 28.27 8.69 13.99
N ASP A 426 27.60 9.74 14.47
CA ASP A 426 28.05 10.61 15.58
C ASP A 426 27.67 10.04 16.96
N ASN A 427 26.67 9.14 17.04
CA ASN A 427 26.37 8.36 18.24
C ASN A 427 26.18 6.84 17.95
N PRO A 428 27.24 6.12 17.56
CA PRO A 428 27.17 4.70 17.21
C PRO A 428 27.05 3.76 18.44
N ARG A 429 26.71 4.29 19.62
CA ARG A 429 26.56 3.53 20.87
C ARG A 429 25.29 3.86 21.66
N GLY A 430 24.45 4.78 21.19
CA GLY A 430 23.20 5.14 21.84
C GLY A 430 22.10 5.33 20.80
N GLU A 431 21.04 4.53 20.89
CA GLU A 431 19.87 4.69 20.05
C GLU A 431 19.19 6.05 20.32
N GLY A 432 18.76 6.73 19.26
CA GLY A 432 17.76 7.79 19.34
C GLY A 432 16.35 7.20 19.21
N ARG A 433 15.34 7.89 19.77
CA ARG A 433 13.92 7.47 19.71
C ARG A 433 13.08 8.47 18.92
N ALA A 434 12.41 8.01 17.89
CA ALA A 434 11.31 8.70 17.23
C ALA A 434 9.98 8.25 17.84
N ALA A 435 9.19 9.20 18.35
CA ALA A 435 7.84 8.96 18.88
C ALA A 435 6.81 9.34 17.81
N ILE A 436 6.19 8.32 17.21
CA ILE A 436 5.24 8.44 16.10
C ILE A 436 3.84 8.19 16.68
N ASN A 437 2.94 9.16 16.60
CA ASN A 437 1.56 8.97 17.04
C ASN A 437 0.86 7.93 16.16
N ILE A 438 0.24 6.93 16.80
CA ILE A 438 -0.57 5.90 16.12
C ILE A 438 -2.07 6.05 16.41
N LYS A 439 -2.48 7.08 17.18
CA LYS A 439 -3.89 7.39 17.45
C LYS A 439 -4.08 8.89 17.65
N SER A 440 -5.27 9.38 17.33
CA SER A 440 -5.69 10.77 17.61
C SER A 440 -6.17 10.90 19.06
N GLY A 441 -5.58 11.85 19.80
CA GLY A 441 -6.08 12.30 21.11
C GLY A 441 -7.34 13.19 21.04
N ASP A 442 -8.15 13.05 19.98
CA ASP A 442 -9.47 13.64 19.82
C ASP A 442 -10.54 12.57 20.07
N LYS A 443 -11.37 12.77 21.10
CA LYS A 443 -12.41 11.81 21.48
C LYS A 443 -13.61 11.79 20.52
N SER A 444 -13.64 12.66 19.51
CA SER A 444 -14.68 12.68 18.47
C SER A 444 -14.28 11.95 17.18
N ASP A 445 -12.99 11.81 16.90
CA ASP A 445 -12.45 10.92 15.88
C ASP A 445 -11.01 10.53 16.24
N SER A 446 -10.84 9.27 16.68
CA SER A 446 -9.56 8.71 17.11
C SER A 446 -8.65 8.28 15.94
N ARG A 447 -9.17 8.29 14.71
CA ARG A 447 -8.46 7.80 13.52
C ARG A 447 -7.36 8.75 13.07
N LEU A 448 -6.34 8.16 12.46
CA LEU A 448 -5.31 8.87 11.72
C LEU A 448 -5.61 8.82 10.22
N VAL A 449 -4.93 9.69 9.48
CA VAL A 449 -4.90 9.71 8.02
C VAL A 449 -3.48 9.32 7.61
N PHE A 450 -3.36 8.29 6.78
CA PHE A 450 -2.10 7.72 6.35
C PHE A 450 -1.94 7.84 4.83
N TRP A 451 -0.81 8.41 4.39
CA TRP A 451 -0.41 8.43 2.98
C TRP A 451 0.97 7.77 2.80
N GLN A 452 1.04 6.78 1.90
CA GLN A 452 2.26 6.07 1.56
C GLN A 452 2.66 6.33 0.10
N ALA A 453 3.63 7.22 -0.11
CA ALA A 453 4.23 7.46 -1.41
C ALA A 453 5.22 6.33 -1.75
N ARG A 454 4.71 5.23 -2.34
CA ARG A 454 5.48 4.00 -2.67
C ARG A 454 6.67 4.21 -3.63
N LYS A 455 6.67 5.32 -4.37
CA LYS A 455 7.79 5.84 -5.16
C LYS A 455 7.86 7.35 -4.90
N PHE A 456 8.53 7.76 -3.82
CA PHE A 456 8.63 9.18 -3.45
C PHE A 456 9.73 9.89 -4.25
N GLU A 457 9.39 10.25 -5.49
CA GLU A 457 10.24 11.12 -6.30
C GLU A 457 10.13 12.58 -5.80
N ASN A 458 11.27 13.17 -5.46
CA ASN A 458 11.38 14.56 -5.07
C ASN A 458 12.73 15.15 -5.51
N PHE A 459 12.72 16.41 -5.96
CA PHE A 459 13.92 17.10 -6.44
C PHE A 459 14.95 17.36 -5.31
N GLN A 460 14.50 17.37 -4.05
CA GLN A 460 15.34 17.53 -2.85
C GLN A 460 15.99 16.21 -2.35
N ASN A 461 15.68 15.05 -2.95
CA ASN A 461 16.18 13.75 -2.45
C ASN A 461 17.72 13.65 -2.47
N GLU A 462 18.39 14.27 -3.45
CA GLU A 462 19.86 14.26 -3.50
C GLU A 462 20.47 15.21 -2.46
N GLN A 463 19.85 16.35 -2.16
CA GLN A 463 20.25 17.22 -1.05
C GLN A 463 20.14 16.49 0.31
N LEU A 464 19.10 15.67 0.48
CA LEU A 464 18.97 14.76 1.63
C LEU A 464 20.09 13.70 1.64
N ARG A 465 20.54 13.20 0.48
CA ARG A 465 21.69 12.28 0.38
C ARG A 465 23.03 12.95 0.74
N GLU A 466 23.18 14.25 0.49
CA GLU A 466 24.36 15.03 0.89
C GLU A 466 24.41 15.38 2.39
N LEU A 467 23.28 15.40 3.10
CA LEU A 467 23.27 15.60 4.56
C LEU A 467 24.18 14.58 5.28
N LYS A 468 24.91 15.04 6.30
CA LYS A 468 25.63 14.14 7.22
C LYS A 468 24.64 13.36 8.09
N PRO A 469 24.93 12.13 8.56
CA PRO A 469 24.09 11.49 9.58
C PRO A 469 24.05 12.35 10.86
N GLY A 470 22.91 12.35 11.54
CA GLY A 470 22.61 13.25 12.66
C GLY A 470 21.34 14.09 12.43
N PHE A 471 21.04 14.99 13.36
CA PHE A 471 19.92 15.92 13.27
C PHE A 471 20.32 17.25 12.61
N HIS A 472 19.48 17.74 11.70
CA HIS A 472 19.62 19.03 11.03
C HIS A 472 18.40 19.89 11.35
N ARG A 473 18.60 20.92 12.18
CA ARG A 473 17.55 21.92 12.47
C ARG A 473 17.25 22.71 11.20
N LEU A 474 15.99 22.70 10.77
CA LEU A 474 15.50 23.47 9.64
C LEU A 474 14.80 24.76 10.11
N GLU A 475 14.23 24.75 11.30
CA GLU A 475 13.57 25.89 11.97
C GLU A 475 14.38 27.19 11.87
N GLY A 476 13.77 28.25 11.34
CA GLY A 476 14.38 29.58 11.23
C GLY A 476 15.52 29.70 10.21
N THR A 477 15.81 28.63 9.44
CA THR A 477 16.78 28.64 8.34
C THR A 477 16.10 28.90 6.99
N MET A 478 16.89 29.10 5.93
CA MET A 478 16.35 29.16 4.56
C MET A 478 15.75 27.83 4.08
N GLU A 479 15.98 26.72 4.80
CA GLU A 479 15.38 25.42 4.49
C GLU A 479 13.92 25.30 4.96
N GLN A 480 13.43 26.23 5.80
CA GLN A 480 12.03 26.28 6.25
C GLN A 480 11.14 27.05 5.24
N ALA A 481 11.18 26.63 3.98
CA ALA A 481 10.68 27.41 2.85
C ALA A 481 10.15 26.51 1.70
N PRO A 482 9.41 27.05 0.70
CA PRO A 482 8.85 26.28 -0.42
C PRO A 482 9.86 25.46 -1.25
N ASN A 483 11.14 25.82 -1.21
CA ASN A 483 12.23 25.14 -1.92
C ASN A 483 13.16 24.36 -1.01
N GLY A 484 13.06 24.57 0.31
CA GLY A 484 13.96 23.98 1.28
C GLY A 484 13.57 22.57 1.69
N LEU A 485 14.39 21.94 2.51
CA LEU A 485 14.17 20.54 2.94
C LEU A 485 12.90 20.31 3.78
N ALA A 486 12.26 21.36 4.32
CA ALA A 486 11.10 21.26 5.21
C ALA A 486 9.82 20.76 4.52
N LEU A 487 9.02 19.98 5.25
CA LEU A 487 7.76 19.42 4.73
C LEU A 487 6.58 20.37 4.95
N ASP A 488 5.72 20.45 3.95
CA ASP A 488 4.37 21.03 4.03
C ASP A 488 3.40 20.18 3.19
N TYR A 489 2.45 19.52 3.84
CA TYR A 489 1.52 18.56 3.23
C TYR A 489 0.59 19.26 2.23
N ILE A 490 0.23 20.52 2.50
CA ILE A 490 -0.66 21.31 1.67
C ILE A 490 0.14 21.98 0.53
N ARG A 491 1.26 22.65 0.83
CA ARG A 491 2.00 23.49 -0.13
C ARG A 491 3.12 22.77 -0.90
N GLY A 492 3.73 21.74 -0.31
CA GLY A 492 4.91 21.05 -0.86
C GLY A 492 4.63 19.98 -1.92
N ASN A 493 3.35 19.70 -2.22
CA ASN A 493 2.90 18.67 -3.17
C ASN A 493 3.54 17.29 -2.91
N LEU A 494 3.58 16.87 -1.63
CA LEU A 494 4.27 15.65 -1.18
C LEU A 494 3.60 14.35 -1.68
N PHE A 495 2.27 14.35 -1.81
CA PHE A 495 1.45 13.22 -2.19
C PHE A 495 0.12 13.68 -2.80
N HIS A 496 -0.60 12.78 -3.48
CA HIS A 496 -1.99 13.01 -3.87
C HIS A 496 -2.89 12.78 -2.66
N ARG A 497 -3.51 13.85 -2.15
CA ARG A 497 -4.28 13.82 -0.90
C ARG A 497 -5.43 12.80 -0.91
N GLU A 498 -6.00 12.48 -2.06
CA GLU A 498 -7.10 11.52 -2.23
C GLU A 498 -6.67 10.06 -2.06
N THR A 499 -5.36 9.76 -2.04
CA THR A 499 -4.84 8.41 -1.76
C THR A 499 -4.66 8.14 -0.25
N GLY A 500 -5.19 9.01 0.60
CA GLY A 500 -5.10 8.87 2.06
C GLY A 500 -6.09 7.85 2.60
N ARG A 501 -5.61 6.98 3.49
CA ARG A 501 -6.45 6.02 4.22
C ARG A 501 -6.78 6.59 5.59
N LEU A 502 -8.05 6.56 5.99
CA LEU A 502 -8.44 6.79 7.38
C LEU A 502 -8.32 5.49 8.13
N LEU A 503 -7.40 5.43 9.09
CA LEU A 503 -7.04 4.21 9.80
C LEU A 503 -7.28 4.37 11.31
N PRO A 504 -7.96 3.40 11.96
CA PRO A 504 -7.99 3.26 13.40
C PRO A 504 -6.64 2.75 13.94
N HIS A 505 -6.62 2.44 15.23
CA HIS A 505 -5.48 1.96 15.99
C HIS A 505 -5.85 0.65 16.70
N ASP A 506 -5.01 -0.36 16.54
CA ASP A 506 -5.01 -1.64 17.27
C ASP A 506 -6.38 -2.32 17.26
N ILE A 507 -6.88 -2.63 16.06
CA ILE A 507 -8.12 -3.40 15.87
C ILE A 507 -7.83 -4.79 15.26
N PRO A 508 -8.55 -5.86 15.63
CA PRO A 508 -8.28 -7.19 15.10
C PRO A 508 -8.57 -7.33 13.60
N GLY A 509 -7.60 -7.87 12.86
CA GLY A 509 -7.67 -8.18 11.43
C GLY A 509 -6.48 -7.58 10.67
N PRO A 510 -6.25 -7.94 9.40
CA PRO A 510 -5.17 -7.38 8.59
C PRO A 510 -5.65 -6.26 7.66
N ASP A 511 -4.71 -5.40 7.27
CA ASP A 511 -4.90 -4.27 6.34
C ASP A 511 -6.06 -3.32 6.73
N ASN A 512 -6.32 -3.17 8.03
CA ASN A 512 -7.46 -2.40 8.55
C ASN A 512 -7.07 -1.29 9.54
N ASP A 513 -5.84 -1.24 10.05
CA ASP A 513 -5.37 -0.23 11.00
C ASP A 513 -4.03 0.44 10.60
N ILE A 514 -3.50 1.33 11.45
CA ILE A 514 -2.23 2.04 11.21
C ILE A 514 -0.97 1.20 11.44
N LEU A 515 -1.04 0.16 12.29
CA LEU A 515 0.07 -0.73 12.61
C LEU A 515 0.32 -1.69 11.44
N ASP A 516 -0.75 -2.20 10.80
CA ASP A 516 -0.69 -2.97 9.54
C ASP A 516 0.15 -2.29 8.45
N GLU A 517 0.09 -0.96 8.36
CA GLU A 517 0.82 -0.18 7.35
C GLU A 517 2.22 0.27 7.81
N LEU A 518 2.42 0.53 9.11
CA LEU A 518 3.71 0.98 9.65
C LEU A 518 4.68 -0.18 9.91
N ILE A 519 4.22 -1.30 10.48
CA ILE A 519 5.06 -2.45 10.86
C ILE A 519 5.85 -2.99 9.65
N PRO A 520 5.24 -3.47 8.55
CA PRO A 520 5.97 -4.04 7.42
C PRO A 520 6.81 -3.01 6.66
N LEU A 521 6.51 -1.71 6.80
CA LEU A 521 7.30 -0.64 6.22
C LEU A 521 8.57 -0.36 7.04
N LEU A 522 8.50 -0.43 8.36
CA LEU A 522 9.63 -0.22 9.27
C LEU A 522 10.49 -1.48 9.39
N ASP A 523 9.90 -2.68 9.49
CA ASP A 523 10.64 -3.96 9.38
C ASP A 523 11.40 -4.01 8.05
N GLY A 524 10.72 -3.68 6.94
CA GLY A 524 11.35 -3.60 5.63
C GLY A 524 12.49 -2.57 5.54
N ALA A 525 12.46 -1.49 6.33
CA ALA A 525 13.55 -0.52 6.40
C ALA A 525 14.76 -1.01 7.21
N VAL A 526 14.52 -1.79 8.28
CA VAL A 526 15.57 -2.44 9.08
C VAL A 526 16.23 -3.57 8.29
N ASP A 527 15.42 -4.48 7.71
CA ASP A 527 15.87 -5.66 6.94
C ASP A 527 16.77 -5.32 5.75
N ASN A 528 16.61 -4.12 5.16
CA ASN A 528 17.35 -3.69 3.98
C ASN A 528 18.45 -2.65 4.32
N ASP A 529 18.73 -2.41 5.62
CA ASP A 529 19.68 -1.39 6.10
C ASP A 529 19.46 -0.01 5.44
N SER A 530 18.19 0.40 5.30
CA SER A 530 17.80 1.63 4.62
C SER A 530 18.24 2.88 5.37
N VAL A 531 18.43 4.01 4.67
CA VAL A 531 18.60 5.31 5.33
C VAL A 531 17.22 5.89 5.62
N ILE A 532 17.00 6.33 6.86
CA ILE A 532 15.75 6.97 7.28
C ILE A 532 15.96 8.47 7.53
N TYR A 533 14.98 9.25 7.10
CA TYR A 533 14.86 10.70 7.30
C TYR A 533 13.59 10.98 8.10
N ILE A 534 13.76 11.38 9.36
CA ILE A 534 12.65 11.59 10.30
C ILE A 534 12.45 13.08 10.50
N TYR A 535 11.27 13.60 10.19
CA TYR A 535 10.92 15.01 10.28
C TYR A 535 10.03 15.28 11.50
N GLY A 536 10.29 16.38 12.22
CA GLY A 536 9.54 16.76 13.40
C GLY A 536 10.33 17.65 14.38
N SER A 537 9.85 17.70 15.62
CA SER A 537 10.43 18.42 16.76
C SER A 537 11.50 17.57 17.45
N HIS A 538 12.75 18.05 17.51
CA HIS A 538 13.78 17.40 18.34
C HIS A 538 13.46 17.58 19.83
N PHE A 539 13.59 16.51 20.63
CA PHE A 539 13.35 16.59 22.08
C PHE A 539 14.27 17.64 22.73
N SER A 540 13.74 18.40 23.70
CA SER A 540 14.56 19.36 24.45
C SER A 540 15.68 18.71 25.27
N HIS A 541 15.58 17.40 25.55
CA HIS A 541 16.56 16.61 26.30
C HIS A 541 16.65 15.19 25.71
N GLY A 542 17.87 14.68 25.55
CA GLY A 542 18.12 13.35 24.99
C GLY A 542 18.08 13.29 23.46
N ASN A 543 18.34 12.10 22.91
CA ASN A 543 18.38 11.88 21.46
C ASN A 543 17.02 11.38 20.97
N GLY A 544 16.24 12.23 20.30
CA GLY A 544 14.99 11.80 19.72
C GLY A 544 14.10 12.93 19.22
N ILE A 545 12.95 12.54 18.67
CA ILE A 545 12.12 13.39 17.82
C ILE A 545 10.64 12.99 17.94
N HIS A 546 9.75 13.98 17.86
CA HIS A 546 8.29 13.82 17.95
C HIS A 546 7.58 14.80 16.99
N ASN A 547 6.25 14.88 17.06
CA ASN A 547 5.41 15.65 16.12
C ASN A 547 5.65 15.20 14.66
N ILE A 548 5.75 13.88 14.45
CA ILE A 548 6.11 13.20 13.19
C ILE A 548 4.85 13.04 12.31
N HIS A 549 4.06 14.10 12.23
CA HIS A 549 2.76 14.19 11.56
C HIS A 549 2.53 15.61 11.05
N MET A 550 1.44 15.84 10.32
CA MET A 550 0.97 17.16 9.92
C MET A 550 0.85 18.08 11.16
N ASN A 551 1.54 19.21 11.14
CA ASN A 551 1.64 20.22 12.20
C ASN A 551 0.97 21.53 11.74
N GLN A 552 -0.18 21.40 11.08
CA GLN A 552 -1.02 22.49 10.60
C GLN A 552 -2.47 22.03 10.46
N GLY A 553 -3.42 22.97 10.39
CA GLY A 553 -4.84 22.68 10.21
C GLY A 553 -5.53 22.05 11.43
N SER A 554 -4.89 22.07 12.61
CA SER A 554 -5.38 21.43 13.83
C SER A 554 -6.48 22.24 14.52
N PRO A 555 -7.53 21.61 15.08
CA PRO A 555 -8.67 22.30 15.68
C PRO A 555 -8.42 22.76 17.13
N ARG A 556 -9.11 23.86 17.50
CA ARG A 556 -9.38 24.32 18.88
C ARG A 556 -8.16 24.34 19.83
N LYS A 557 -7.88 23.21 20.49
CA LYS A 557 -6.90 23.05 21.58
C LYS A 557 -5.45 23.02 21.09
N TRP A 558 -5.23 22.59 19.85
CA TRP A 558 -3.90 22.46 19.22
C TRP A 558 -3.60 23.63 18.26
N LYS A 559 -4.27 24.78 18.44
CA LYS A 559 -4.14 25.93 17.54
C LYS A 559 -2.74 26.58 17.62
N SER A 560 -2.10 26.47 18.78
CA SER A 560 -0.73 26.91 19.05
C SER A 560 0.31 26.23 18.15
N ASP A 561 0.03 25.00 17.74
CA ASP A 561 1.02 24.08 17.18
C ASP A 561 1.02 24.14 15.64
N ASN A 562 0.04 24.85 15.06
CA ASN A 562 -0.18 25.05 13.64
C ASN A 562 0.82 26.05 13.02
N GLY A 563 1.47 25.66 11.93
CA GLY A 563 2.37 26.52 11.15
C GLY A 563 2.75 25.90 9.80
N ILE A 564 3.22 26.73 8.86
CA ILE A 564 3.61 26.28 7.51
C ILE A 564 5.08 25.81 7.47
N TYR A 565 5.41 24.90 6.54
CA TYR A 565 6.77 24.33 6.41
C TYR A 565 7.38 23.81 7.73
N GLN A 566 6.58 23.08 8.50
CA GLN A 566 6.98 22.44 9.76
C GLN A 566 6.30 21.08 9.98
N ASP A 567 5.76 20.46 8.94
CA ASP A 567 5.11 19.16 9.07
C ASP A 567 6.15 18.06 9.34
N GLY A 568 5.79 17.10 10.19
CA GLY A 568 6.57 15.90 10.41
C GLY A 568 6.27 14.80 9.38
N GLY A 569 7.01 13.71 9.45
CA GLY A 569 6.88 12.58 8.52
C GLY A 569 8.16 11.76 8.42
N ILE A 570 8.14 10.72 7.59
CA ILE A 570 9.27 9.80 7.41
C ILE A 570 9.53 9.59 5.92
N LEU A 571 10.78 9.78 5.48
CA LEU A 571 11.25 9.31 4.18
C LEU A 571 12.26 8.18 4.38
N LEU A 572 12.19 7.17 3.51
CA LEU A 572 13.08 6.01 3.49
C LEU A 572 13.77 5.93 2.13
N ASP A 573 15.10 5.90 2.14
CA ASP A 573 15.94 5.67 0.97
C ASP A 573 16.48 4.24 1.01
N PHE A 574 16.01 3.43 0.05
CA PHE A 574 16.46 2.05 -0.18
C PHE A 574 17.64 2.00 -1.19
N GLY A 575 18.16 3.16 -1.60
CA GLY A 575 19.21 3.32 -2.61
C GLY A 575 18.66 3.39 -4.03
N ASP A 576 17.91 2.36 -4.45
CA ASP A 576 17.29 2.28 -5.78
C ASP A 576 15.94 3.01 -5.88
N HIS A 577 15.20 3.11 -4.76
CA HIS A 577 13.94 3.83 -4.67
C HIS A 577 13.73 4.47 -3.29
N TRP A 578 12.83 5.46 -3.26
CA TRP A 578 12.41 6.14 -2.04
C TRP A 578 10.95 5.81 -1.70
N LYS A 579 10.64 5.74 -0.40
CA LYS A 579 9.26 5.74 0.11
C LYS A 579 9.04 6.93 1.02
N GLY A 580 7.87 7.55 0.93
CA GLY A 580 7.44 8.59 1.87
C GLY A 580 6.24 8.11 2.69
N VAL A 581 6.26 8.37 3.99
CA VAL A 581 5.16 8.13 4.92
C VAL A 581 4.77 9.45 5.58
N PHE A 582 3.49 9.77 5.47
CA PHE A 582 2.91 11.01 5.94
C PHE A 582 1.65 10.67 6.76
N ILE A 583 1.51 11.33 7.92
CA ILE A 583 0.48 11.05 8.91
C ILE A 583 -0.23 12.36 9.27
N GLY A 584 -1.55 12.36 9.31
CA GLY A 584 -2.37 13.46 9.83
C GLY A 584 -3.46 12.95 10.77
N PHE A 585 -4.12 13.86 11.48
CA PHE A 585 -5.29 13.54 12.30
C PHE A 585 -6.58 13.71 11.48
N ALA A 586 -7.56 12.83 11.66
CA ALA A 586 -8.80 12.87 10.87
C ALA A 586 -9.59 14.20 11.00
N SER A 587 -9.44 14.92 12.12
CA SER A 587 -10.06 16.22 12.38
C SER A 587 -9.25 17.46 11.92
N GLN A 588 -8.08 17.27 11.29
CA GLN A 588 -7.33 18.37 10.67
C GLN A 588 -7.97 18.85 9.35
N ALA A 589 -7.75 20.12 9.04
CA ALA A 589 -8.24 20.78 7.84
C ALA A 589 -7.45 20.40 6.58
N VAL A 590 -8.16 20.25 5.46
CA VAL A 590 -7.57 20.01 4.12
C VAL A 590 -6.83 21.25 3.61
N HIS A 591 -7.21 22.45 4.08
CA HIS A 591 -6.62 23.74 3.71
C HIS A 591 -6.26 24.58 4.92
N THR A 592 -5.22 25.40 4.78
CA THR A 592 -4.74 26.31 5.82
C THR A 592 -4.34 27.68 5.25
N ASP A 593 -4.39 28.72 6.09
CA ASP A 593 -3.96 30.09 5.77
C ASP A 593 -2.42 30.25 5.78
N ALA A 594 -1.91 31.49 5.79
CA ALA A 594 -0.45 31.75 5.79
C ALA A 594 0.20 31.35 7.13
N GLU A 595 -0.60 31.30 8.19
CA GLU A 595 -0.23 30.96 9.56
C GLU A 595 -0.47 29.47 9.89
N GLY A 596 -0.78 28.63 8.89
CA GLY A 596 -1.03 27.20 9.05
C GLY A 596 -2.36 26.85 9.74
N GLN A 597 -3.26 27.83 9.92
CA GLN A 597 -4.52 27.65 10.64
C GLN A 597 -5.64 27.17 9.70
N PRO A 598 -6.64 26.41 10.21
CA PRO A 598 -7.78 25.96 9.40
C PRO A 598 -8.47 27.08 8.64
N THR A 599 -8.64 26.93 7.33
CA THR A 599 -9.31 27.93 6.48
C THR A 599 -10.42 27.29 5.62
N PRO A 600 -11.61 27.91 5.49
CA PRO A 600 -12.10 29.07 6.25
C PRO A 600 -12.16 28.79 7.76
N PRO A 601 -12.02 29.80 8.66
CA PRO A 601 -11.91 29.57 10.11
C PRO A 601 -13.06 28.79 10.77
N HIS A 602 -14.22 28.71 10.11
CA HIS A 602 -15.38 27.91 10.50
C HIS A 602 -15.92 27.17 9.28
N GLY A 603 -16.24 25.87 9.43
CA GLY A 603 -16.78 25.07 8.32
C GLY A 603 -15.75 24.69 7.25
N TYR A 604 -14.46 24.67 7.59
CA TYR A 604 -13.41 24.09 6.74
C TYR A 604 -13.66 22.58 6.53
N LEU A 605 -13.25 22.09 5.36
CA LEU A 605 -13.27 20.66 5.04
C LEU A 605 -12.20 19.94 5.86
N THR A 606 -12.58 18.83 6.52
CA THR A 606 -11.66 17.96 7.25
C THR A 606 -11.20 16.76 6.44
N TRP A 607 -10.09 16.12 6.83
CA TRP A 607 -9.64 14.87 6.20
C TRP A 607 -10.67 13.73 6.34
N ASN A 608 -11.33 13.62 7.50
CA ASN A 608 -12.48 12.71 7.70
C ASN A 608 -13.53 12.90 6.58
N GLU A 609 -13.98 14.13 6.37
CA GLU A 609 -15.02 14.43 5.38
C GLU A 609 -14.61 14.24 3.92
N LEU A 610 -13.32 14.37 3.60
CA LEU A 610 -12.81 14.12 2.25
C LEU A 610 -12.66 12.62 1.97
N LEU A 611 -12.16 11.85 2.95
CA LEU A 611 -11.64 10.49 2.72
C LEU A 611 -12.54 9.36 3.26
N ASN A 612 -13.47 9.62 4.19
CA ASN A 612 -14.17 8.55 4.90
C ASN A 612 -14.95 7.60 3.96
N PRO A 613 -14.63 6.30 3.93
CA PRO A 613 -15.29 5.32 3.06
C PRO A 613 -16.80 5.20 3.30
N GLU A 614 -17.28 5.50 4.51
CA GLU A 614 -18.70 5.48 4.89
C GLU A 614 -19.52 6.58 4.18
N ILE A 615 -18.87 7.69 3.78
CA ILE A 615 -19.53 8.75 3.02
C ILE A 615 -19.78 8.23 1.59
N PRO A 616 -21.02 8.32 1.06
CA PRO A 616 -21.32 7.85 -0.30
C PRO A 616 -20.37 8.41 -1.36
N GLY A 617 -19.96 7.57 -2.31
CA GLY A 617 -18.94 7.92 -3.30
C GLY A 617 -19.30 9.12 -4.17
N ASP A 618 -20.59 9.38 -4.40
CA ASP A 618 -21.04 10.58 -5.11
C ASP A 618 -20.89 11.85 -4.24
N GLN A 619 -21.15 11.77 -2.93
CA GLN A 619 -20.94 12.86 -1.99
C GLN A 619 -19.45 13.19 -1.81
N ARG A 620 -18.59 12.17 -1.65
CA ARG A 620 -17.12 12.37 -1.68
C ARG A 620 -16.67 13.00 -2.99
N LYS A 621 -17.15 12.51 -4.14
CA LYS A 621 -16.84 13.09 -5.45
C LYS A 621 -17.37 14.53 -5.62
N ARG A 622 -18.49 14.91 -5.00
CA ARG A 622 -18.97 16.29 -4.94
C ARG A 622 -18.07 17.17 -4.06
N ARG A 623 -17.61 16.66 -2.91
CA ARG A 623 -16.65 17.36 -2.03
C ARG A 623 -15.31 17.59 -2.76
N ASP A 624 -14.73 16.56 -3.37
CA ASP A 624 -13.52 16.68 -4.20
C ASP A 624 -13.72 17.64 -5.39
N VAL A 625 -14.82 17.55 -6.14
CA VAL A 625 -15.07 18.47 -7.27
C VAL A 625 -15.35 19.90 -6.81
N HIS A 626 -15.87 20.13 -5.60
CA HIS A 626 -16.00 21.48 -5.06
C HIS A 626 -14.63 22.07 -4.69
N ASP A 627 -13.78 21.25 -4.07
CA ASP A 627 -12.51 21.67 -3.49
C ASP A 627 -11.37 21.74 -4.55
N ARG A 628 -11.26 20.71 -5.41
CA ARG A 628 -10.44 20.63 -6.63
C ARG A 628 -11.28 20.90 -7.88
N THR A 629 -11.95 22.05 -7.92
CA THR A 629 -12.82 22.46 -9.04
C THR A 629 -12.06 22.52 -10.39
N VAL A 630 -10.79 22.93 -10.37
CA VAL A 630 -9.90 22.99 -11.53
C VAL A 630 -8.59 22.29 -11.18
N SER A 631 -8.01 21.52 -12.10
CA SER A 631 -6.74 20.82 -11.90
C SER A 631 -5.71 21.15 -12.98
N ILE A 632 -4.43 21.06 -12.63
CA ILE A 632 -3.31 21.07 -13.56
C ILE A 632 -3.24 19.68 -14.20
N SER A 633 -3.34 19.61 -15.53
CA SER A 633 -3.36 18.33 -16.27
C SER A 633 -2.12 18.12 -17.14
N GLU A 634 -1.43 19.21 -17.53
CA GLU A 634 -0.17 19.14 -18.26
C GLU A 634 0.71 20.35 -17.97
N ALA A 635 2.01 20.21 -18.18
CA ALA A 635 2.97 21.31 -18.33
C ALA A 635 3.90 21.05 -19.53
N LEU A 636 4.15 22.07 -20.34
CA LEU A 636 5.16 22.08 -21.39
C LEU A 636 6.31 22.97 -20.94
N ILE A 637 7.42 22.33 -20.60
CA ILE A 637 8.64 22.97 -20.12
C ILE A 637 9.57 23.21 -21.30
N ARG A 638 10.12 24.42 -21.39
CA ARG A 638 11.03 24.87 -22.44
C ARG A 638 12.31 25.35 -21.75
N HIS A 639 13.47 24.89 -22.20
CA HIS A 639 14.72 25.30 -21.57
C HIS A 639 14.96 26.80 -21.78
N HIS A 640 14.93 27.55 -20.69
CA HIS A 640 15.29 28.96 -20.63
C HIS A 640 16.82 29.11 -20.62
N GLY A 641 17.44 28.78 -21.76
CA GLY A 641 18.78 29.28 -22.06
C GLY A 641 18.78 30.81 -22.11
N ALA A 642 19.95 31.43 -22.23
CA ALA A 642 20.11 32.89 -22.27
C ALA A 642 19.61 33.56 -23.59
N ASP A 643 18.61 32.98 -24.26
CA ASP A 643 18.00 33.45 -25.50
C ASP A 643 16.69 34.21 -25.22
N PRO A 644 16.64 35.55 -25.42
CA PRO A 644 15.43 36.34 -25.20
C PRO A 644 14.27 36.04 -26.16
N THR A 645 14.46 35.17 -27.16
CA THR A 645 13.44 34.72 -28.10
C THR A 645 12.81 33.38 -27.72
N ALA A 646 13.25 32.77 -26.62
CA ALA A 646 12.61 31.60 -26.03
C ALA A 646 11.10 31.85 -25.80
N LYS A 647 10.26 30.90 -26.21
CA LYS A 647 8.82 30.96 -25.92
C LYS A 647 8.59 30.71 -24.42
N PRO A 648 7.58 31.32 -23.79
CA PRO A 648 7.23 31.04 -22.40
C PRO A 648 6.80 29.59 -22.20
N ASP A 649 7.03 29.06 -21.00
CA ASP A 649 6.45 27.78 -20.57
C ASP A 649 4.93 27.80 -20.67
N MET A 650 4.32 26.62 -20.69
CA MET A 650 2.86 26.52 -20.70
C MET A 650 2.36 25.48 -19.72
N ILE A 651 1.19 25.75 -19.14
CA ILE A 651 0.45 24.78 -18.32
C ILE A 651 -0.97 24.63 -18.86
N THR A 652 -1.54 23.43 -18.76
CA THR A 652 -2.92 23.14 -19.17
C THR A 652 -3.78 22.89 -17.93
N LEU A 653 -4.75 23.79 -17.68
CA LEU A 653 -5.76 23.63 -16.65
C LEU A 653 -7.01 22.93 -17.20
N THR A 654 -7.62 22.07 -16.40
CA THR A 654 -8.85 21.34 -16.71
C THR A 654 -9.92 21.59 -15.65
N ASN A 655 -11.09 22.08 -16.06
CA ASN A 655 -12.24 22.27 -15.17
C ASN A 655 -13.00 20.95 -14.99
N ARG A 656 -13.06 20.48 -13.73
CA ARG A 656 -13.66 19.20 -13.30
C ARG A 656 -15.15 19.31 -12.93
N ALA A 657 -15.71 20.52 -12.91
CA ALA A 657 -17.11 20.79 -12.60
C ALA A 657 -18.02 20.85 -13.86
N ASP A 658 -19.34 20.81 -13.61
CA ASP A 658 -20.40 20.93 -14.63
C ASP A 658 -20.87 22.37 -14.86
N ALA A 659 -20.21 23.33 -14.22
CA ALA A 659 -20.36 24.78 -14.41
C ALA A 659 -19.04 25.38 -14.95
N PRO A 660 -19.10 26.50 -15.70
CA PRO A 660 -17.90 27.27 -16.03
C PRO A 660 -17.31 27.91 -14.76
N VAL A 661 -15.99 28.09 -14.74
CA VAL A 661 -15.26 28.72 -13.62
C VAL A 661 -14.61 30.01 -14.12
N VAL A 662 -14.75 31.09 -13.37
CA VAL A 662 -14.06 32.37 -13.62
C VAL A 662 -12.73 32.32 -12.87
N LEU A 663 -11.62 32.66 -13.55
CA LEU A 663 -10.25 32.52 -13.02
C LEU A 663 -9.61 33.88 -12.67
N ASN A 664 -10.41 34.93 -12.47
CA ASN A 664 -9.92 36.27 -12.12
C ASN A 664 -9.15 36.21 -10.78
N GLY A 665 -7.93 36.75 -10.74
CA GLY A 665 -7.09 36.74 -9.54
C GLY A 665 -6.49 35.38 -9.14
N TRP A 666 -6.79 34.30 -9.86
CA TRP A 666 -6.13 33.00 -9.68
C TRP A 666 -4.69 33.07 -10.20
N SER A 667 -3.79 32.23 -9.67
CA SER A 667 -2.38 32.23 -10.06
C SER A 667 -1.73 30.86 -10.10
N ILE A 668 -0.60 30.79 -10.81
CA ILE A 668 0.29 29.63 -10.89
C ILE A 668 1.58 29.97 -10.16
N ARG A 669 1.94 29.17 -9.15
CA ARG A 669 3.18 29.29 -8.40
C ARG A 669 4.12 28.13 -8.70
N ASN A 670 5.37 28.42 -9.05
CA ASN A 670 6.43 27.41 -9.20
C ASN A 670 7.05 27.07 -7.83
N HIS A 671 7.99 26.11 -7.80
CA HIS A 671 8.82 25.83 -6.63
C HIS A 671 9.47 27.10 -6.03
N LYS A 672 10.17 27.91 -6.86
CA LYS A 672 10.88 29.15 -6.44
C LYS A 672 10.00 30.14 -5.68
N GLY A 673 8.68 30.08 -5.88
CA GLY A 673 7.71 30.99 -5.26
C GLY A 673 7.30 32.14 -6.17
N ASP A 674 7.81 32.18 -7.42
CA ASP A 674 7.38 33.09 -8.46
C ASP A 674 5.92 32.81 -8.81
N ASN A 675 5.15 33.84 -9.20
CA ASN A 675 3.71 33.71 -9.49
C ASN A 675 3.36 34.32 -10.84
N GLU A 676 2.58 33.59 -11.64
CA GLU A 676 1.88 34.13 -12.81
C GLU A 676 0.40 34.26 -12.48
N TYR A 677 -0.19 35.43 -12.66
CA TYR A 677 -1.64 35.60 -12.52
C TYR A 677 -2.36 35.23 -13.82
N LEU A 678 -3.44 34.47 -13.72
CA LEU A 678 -4.24 34.08 -14.87
C LEU A 678 -5.01 35.31 -15.41
N PRO A 679 -5.15 35.49 -16.75
CA PRO A 679 -5.67 36.73 -17.30
C PRO A 679 -7.10 37.04 -16.85
N ASP A 680 -7.34 38.29 -16.42
CA ASP A 680 -8.68 38.74 -16.00
C ASP A 680 -9.73 38.55 -17.11
N GLY A 681 -10.92 38.12 -16.71
CA GLY A 681 -12.01 37.73 -17.60
C GLY A 681 -11.89 36.32 -18.17
N THR A 682 -10.85 35.55 -17.80
CA THR A 682 -10.74 34.14 -18.18
C THR A 682 -11.89 33.31 -17.58
N VAL A 683 -12.63 32.61 -18.45
CA VAL A 683 -13.69 31.68 -18.06
C VAL A 683 -13.40 30.27 -18.58
N LEU A 684 -12.88 29.41 -17.71
CA LEU A 684 -12.62 28.01 -18.04
C LEU A 684 -13.94 27.23 -18.08
N ARG A 685 -14.39 26.91 -19.30
CA ARG A 685 -15.69 26.27 -19.54
C ARG A 685 -15.79 24.89 -18.88
N ARG A 686 -16.99 24.49 -18.45
CA ARG A 686 -17.27 23.17 -17.83
C ARG A 686 -16.68 22.03 -18.65
N ARG A 687 -16.09 21.03 -17.97
CA ARG A 687 -15.52 19.82 -18.61
C ARG A 687 -14.63 20.14 -19.83
N ARG A 688 -13.78 21.18 -19.72
CA ARG A 688 -12.83 21.59 -20.76
C ARG A 688 -11.47 21.92 -20.17
N ARG A 689 -10.48 21.85 -21.06
CA ARG A 689 -9.08 22.20 -20.83
C ARG A 689 -8.70 23.47 -21.59
N GLN A 690 -7.82 24.27 -21.00
CA GLN A 690 -7.25 25.48 -21.62
C GLN A 690 -5.80 25.61 -21.17
N SER A 691 -4.92 26.03 -22.09
CA SER A 691 -3.51 26.22 -21.80
C SER A 691 -3.18 27.71 -21.65
N PHE A 692 -2.28 28.02 -20.72
CA PHE A 692 -1.83 29.36 -20.35
C PHE A 692 -0.31 29.45 -20.52
N GLN A 693 0.20 30.65 -20.81
CA GLN A 693 1.63 30.93 -20.90
C GLN A 693 2.14 31.47 -19.56
N LEU A 694 3.34 31.05 -19.15
CA LEU A 694 4.03 31.54 -17.96
C LEU A 694 5.22 32.40 -18.41
N HIS A 695 5.10 33.70 -18.21
CA HIS A 695 6.11 34.72 -18.52
C HIS A 695 6.93 35.10 -17.27
N ASN A 696 6.29 35.10 -16.10
CA ASN A 696 6.83 35.52 -14.81
C ASN A 696 7.05 34.34 -13.84
N CYS A 697 6.73 33.11 -14.26
CA CYS A 697 6.72 31.91 -13.42
C CYS A 697 7.37 30.73 -14.17
N ALA A 698 8.68 30.83 -14.42
CA ALA A 698 9.43 29.82 -15.17
C ALA A 698 9.45 28.46 -14.45
N LEU A 699 9.30 27.39 -15.21
CA LEU A 699 9.45 26.02 -14.73
C LEU A 699 10.93 25.61 -14.80
N SER A 700 11.32 24.63 -14.00
CA SER A 700 12.71 24.13 -13.97
C SER A 700 12.88 22.96 -14.93
N ASP A 701 14.06 22.83 -15.53
CA ASP A 701 14.48 21.63 -16.22
C ASP A 701 15.05 20.55 -15.26
N GLU A 702 15.42 20.92 -14.02
CA GLU A 702 15.88 20.01 -12.96
C GLU A 702 14.71 19.33 -12.20
N GLY A 703 13.46 19.70 -12.48
CA GLY A 703 12.28 19.28 -11.71
C GLY A 703 11.80 20.32 -10.71
N GLY A 704 10.62 20.11 -10.14
CA GLY A 704 10.02 21.02 -9.17
C GLY A 704 8.52 20.82 -8.99
N THR A 705 7.87 21.80 -8.37
CA THR A 705 6.42 21.85 -8.15
C THR A 705 5.74 22.92 -8.99
N ILE A 706 4.45 22.70 -9.28
CA ILE A 706 3.52 23.69 -9.85
C ILE A 706 2.28 23.69 -8.95
N THR A 707 1.83 24.86 -8.51
CA THR A 707 0.66 25.01 -7.63
C THR A 707 -0.33 25.99 -8.24
N LEU A 708 -1.60 25.58 -8.32
CA LEU A 708 -2.72 26.41 -8.74
C LEU A 708 -3.35 27.03 -7.49
N LEU A 709 -3.36 28.36 -7.42
CA LEU A 709 -3.94 29.13 -6.33
C LEU A 709 -5.23 29.84 -6.82
N ASN A 710 -6.23 29.95 -5.95
CA ASN A 710 -7.43 30.74 -6.21
C ASN A 710 -7.22 32.23 -5.86
N GLU A 711 -8.27 33.03 -5.99
CA GLU A 711 -8.24 34.47 -5.72
C GLU A 711 -8.05 34.86 -4.24
N GLN A 712 -8.11 33.91 -3.30
CA GLN A 712 -7.69 34.10 -1.90
C GLN A 712 -6.27 33.58 -1.63
N GLY A 713 -5.54 33.10 -2.65
CA GLY A 713 -4.22 32.49 -2.49
C GLY A 713 -4.23 31.07 -1.91
N LEU A 714 -5.42 30.45 -1.77
CA LEU A 714 -5.56 29.07 -1.31
C LEU A 714 -5.26 28.10 -2.46
N LYS A 715 -4.62 26.97 -2.15
CA LYS A 715 -4.31 25.94 -3.13
C LYS A 715 -5.59 25.26 -3.61
N VAL A 716 -5.87 25.34 -4.91
CA VAL A 716 -6.89 24.53 -5.57
C VAL A 716 -6.29 23.21 -6.01
N ASP A 717 -5.08 23.23 -6.59
CA ASP A 717 -4.40 22.03 -7.05
C ASP A 717 -2.88 22.16 -6.99
N GLY A 718 -2.16 21.05 -7.06
CA GLY A 718 -0.70 21.07 -7.14
C GLY A 718 -0.10 19.75 -7.60
N VAL A 719 0.92 19.85 -8.45
CA VAL A 719 1.65 18.74 -9.06
C VAL A 719 3.16 18.89 -8.82
N ARG A 720 3.90 17.80 -9.07
CA ARG A 720 5.37 17.73 -9.00
C ARG A 720 5.89 16.97 -10.21
N TYR A 721 7.06 17.34 -10.69
CA TYR A 721 7.79 16.64 -11.75
C TYR A 721 9.30 16.59 -11.46
N THR A 722 10.01 15.62 -12.05
CA THR A 722 11.47 15.44 -11.94
C THR A 722 12.20 15.84 -13.22
N ALA A 723 13.52 16.07 -13.14
CA ALA A 723 14.40 16.33 -14.29
C ALA A 723 14.17 15.37 -15.47
N THR A 724 13.97 14.09 -15.17
CA THR A 724 13.70 13.02 -16.15
C THR A 724 12.42 13.29 -16.95
N GLN A 725 11.38 13.86 -16.31
CA GLN A 725 10.10 14.18 -16.94
C GLN A 725 10.17 15.48 -17.74
N SER A 726 10.89 16.49 -17.25
CA SER A 726 11.08 17.83 -17.86
C SER A 726 12.03 17.87 -19.08
N SER A 727 12.17 16.76 -19.80
CA SER A 727 13.02 16.65 -21.00
C SER A 727 12.66 17.68 -22.09
N PRO A 728 13.63 18.19 -22.89
CA PRO A 728 13.45 19.33 -23.79
C PRO A 728 12.22 19.27 -24.70
N GLY A 729 11.24 20.15 -24.45
CA GLY A 729 10.03 20.26 -25.27
C GLY A 729 9.02 19.12 -25.11
N HIS A 730 9.21 18.25 -24.12
CA HIS A 730 8.23 17.25 -23.74
C HIS A 730 7.06 17.90 -22.98
N VAL A 731 5.85 17.37 -23.19
CA VAL A 731 4.69 17.71 -22.35
C VAL A 731 4.67 16.72 -21.18
N VAL A 732 4.88 17.22 -19.97
CA VAL A 732 4.62 16.46 -18.74
C VAL A 732 3.12 16.41 -18.54
N SER A 733 2.56 15.21 -18.35
CA SER A 733 1.15 14.97 -18.07
C SER A 733 0.96 14.50 -16.62
N PHE A 734 -0.16 14.88 -16.01
CA PHE A 734 -0.48 14.64 -14.59
C PHE A 734 -1.89 14.02 -14.42
#